data_AF-A0A3S1BQY4-F1
#
_entry.id   AF-A0A3S1BQY4-F1
#
_cell.length_a   1.000
_cell.length_b   1.000
_cell.length_c   1.000
_cell.angle_alpha   90.00
_cell.angle_beta   90.00
_cell.angle_gamma   90.00
#
_symmetry.space_group_name_H-M   'P 1'
#
loop_
_entity.id
_entity.type
_entity.pdbx_description
1 polymer ?
#
loop_
_entity_poly.entity_id
_entity_poly.type
_entity_poly.pdbx_seq_one_letter_code
_entity_poly.pdbx_strand_id
1 'polypeptide(L)'
;MGSRQLQVSIAAGYILLLVVACIYTGFYEGRGMYSWMAVAFLITAVGTVHWGRKLRDKHRSEGQRSLYDLEEKRILSDTGKCTDSCDQKRGLDSACTPSRRASYANLLVVAVPFIMAVLYGAHLLTSPVSMQGTLDQALRWAFYGVFAAGLASAAKLPKARAVLRTGPAACAAILTAAGLAAVYGLLPLPHAVLRTASAELSAAGARLGGLLEYPNTLGAVFGALLLERLASLSRANPRAAKLRQALGAALALGCAASLLLTESRGAWLCTAAGWTAALALAGRAARQQLLLQTAILGGGGLWVYRQLAGAGLAPAQLPGLAELAGAATCTLALSLVARGYCPSAPQRPRRPGRPAPQRLHHLGLLAPQRQHRPGPSAFQRPRHLGPLAPQRPRRPGPPAFQRPRHLGPLAPQRQRRPGLLAPLRPRRPGPFAPQRLRRLVVTAACCAWVGLALALSVPGSGGAGLVRTGTSTVSARLLMYRDAIEQIRNTPLWGRGGDVWRSVYRSIQSQPYVGAQVHSGYIDILLNLGVIGLIVILTWITAAGLLLYRRRSPWLAPFIVLTLHAGIDFDMSYGLIWLLLIWIPVLGTNGIPVRRMRALSMESRIFLLPGQIPTPAHTYWIHLVTRLYNRNSPSHTLPDIPRPPEQERVKGKRSLNYAPRLIAGPAAMLFLLLSMVSLSLMQSERLTGQALQLITMKNNPEAVYLLKRAIQLAPYRSIPRLVLSSVTDSADAEKLLREGIKYNPVQPELWWGMGRIQSKQGNPAAILALEKAVLLDRYNSGRHTAVLREFNALVLRLNRAGRISGASCAAQTGLALYRRDQLLAHTLGLVKNVRNDRKFRITEAERQQALLLESSSSSKAPLPFSQPAIRQMHP
;
A
#
# COMPACT_ATOMS: atom_id res chain seq x y z
N MET A 1 25.83 -14.26 -13.83
CA MET A 1 24.48 -13.77 -14.20
C MET A 1 24.60 -12.36 -14.77
N GLY A 2 24.08 -12.10 -15.98
CA GLY A 2 24.13 -10.78 -16.61
C GLY A 2 23.28 -9.73 -15.86
N SER A 3 23.64 -8.44 -15.99
CA SER A 3 22.93 -7.31 -15.34
C SER A 3 21.41 -7.28 -15.56
N ARG A 4 20.94 -7.93 -16.63
CA ARG A 4 19.53 -8.09 -17.00
C ARG A 4 18.80 -9.13 -16.15
N GLN A 5 19.39 -10.30 -15.93
CA GLN A 5 18.80 -11.36 -15.08
C GLN A 5 18.63 -10.85 -13.64
N LEU A 6 19.62 -10.11 -13.18
CA LEU A 6 19.65 -9.51 -11.87
C LEU A 6 18.47 -8.56 -11.59
N GLN A 7 18.14 -7.69 -12.55
CA GLN A 7 16.99 -6.79 -12.48
C GLN A 7 15.67 -7.54 -12.38
N VAL A 8 15.54 -8.65 -13.13
CA VAL A 8 14.34 -9.48 -13.13
C VAL A 8 14.19 -10.17 -11.79
N SER A 9 15.27 -10.74 -11.24
CA SER A 9 15.23 -11.40 -9.93
C SER A 9 14.87 -10.46 -8.78
N ILE A 10 15.40 -9.22 -8.76
CA ILE A 10 15.00 -8.21 -7.77
C ILE A 10 13.48 -7.98 -7.84
N ALA A 11 12.95 -7.72 -9.04
CA ALA A 11 11.53 -7.46 -9.21
C ALA A 11 10.65 -8.67 -8.85
N ALA A 12 11.10 -9.88 -9.17
CA ALA A 12 10.43 -11.12 -8.78
C ALA A 12 10.32 -11.26 -7.27
N GLY A 13 11.37 -10.87 -6.52
CA GLY A 13 11.33 -10.84 -5.05
C GLY A 13 10.20 -9.96 -4.50
N TYR A 14 10.05 -8.73 -5.00
CA TYR A 14 8.96 -7.85 -4.59
C TYR A 14 7.57 -8.41 -4.91
N ILE A 15 7.41 -9.07 -6.06
CA ILE A 15 6.15 -9.71 -6.43
C ILE A 15 5.88 -10.90 -5.51
N LEU A 16 6.90 -11.70 -5.19
CA LEU A 16 6.78 -12.81 -4.25
C LEU A 16 6.32 -12.30 -2.87
N LEU A 17 6.88 -11.22 -2.35
CA LEU A 17 6.45 -10.62 -1.09
C LEU A 17 4.96 -10.20 -1.13
N LEU A 18 4.51 -9.64 -2.25
CA LEU A 18 3.12 -9.25 -2.46
C LEU A 18 2.18 -10.48 -2.47
N VAL A 19 2.61 -11.59 -3.11
CA VAL A 19 1.88 -12.86 -3.12
C VAL A 19 1.85 -13.51 -1.73
N VAL A 20 2.98 -13.52 -1.02
CA VAL A 20 3.08 -14.00 0.36
C VAL A 20 2.14 -13.21 1.26
N ALA A 21 2.08 -11.88 1.10
CA ALA A 21 1.14 -11.06 1.85
C ALA A 21 -0.31 -11.53 1.62
N CYS A 22 -0.71 -11.86 0.38
CA CYS A 22 -2.03 -12.45 0.13
C CYS A 22 -2.24 -13.77 0.87
N ILE A 23 -1.27 -14.67 0.86
CA ILE A 23 -1.37 -16.01 1.48
C ILE A 23 -1.48 -15.90 3.01
N TYR A 24 -0.72 -14.99 3.63
CA TYR A 24 -0.73 -14.75 5.07
C TYR A 24 -1.84 -13.77 5.48
N THR A 25 -3.07 -13.95 4.98
CA THR A 25 -4.24 -13.15 5.36
C THR A 25 -4.06 -11.64 5.20
N GLY A 26 -3.31 -11.21 4.18
CA GLY A 26 -2.97 -9.81 3.95
C GLY A 26 -2.03 -9.21 5.00
N PHE A 27 -1.33 -10.03 5.78
CA PHE A 27 -0.61 -9.64 6.99
C PHE A 27 -1.51 -8.87 7.98
N TYR A 28 -2.74 -9.36 8.18
CA TYR A 28 -3.66 -8.80 9.17
C TYR A 28 -2.99 -8.70 10.54
N GLU A 29 -2.95 -7.49 11.10
CA GLU A 29 -2.34 -7.19 12.40
C GLU A 29 -0.90 -7.71 12.52
N GLY A 30 -0.14 -7.69 11.43
CA GLY A 30 1.27 -8.08 11.45
C GLY A 30 1.54 -9.57 11.65
N ARG A 31 0.53 -10.42 11.58
CA ARG A 31 0.70 -11.88 11.70
C ARG A 31 1.74 -12.40 10.70
N GLY A 32 2.74 -13.09 11.23
CA GLY A 32 3.83 -13.64 10.43
C GLY A 32 4.78 -12.61 9.82
N MET A 33 4.65 -11.31 10.12
CA MET A 33 5.52 -10.28 9.53
C MET A 33 6.90 -10.21 10.18
N TYR A 34 7.08 -10.60 11.45
CA TYR A 34 8.36 -10.42 12.15
C TYR A 34 9.55 -11.07 11.45
N SER A 35 9.36 -12.26 10.85
CA SER A 35 10.39 -12.94 10.07
C SER A 35 10.76 -12.14 8.81
N TRP A 36 9.75 -11.63 8.09
CA TRP A 36 9.94 -10.80 6.89
C TRP A 36 10.58 -9.45 7.23
N MET A 37 10.19 -8.84 8.34
CA MET A 37 10.77 -7.60 8.86
C MET A 37 12.26 -7.81 9.19
N ALA A 38 12.58 -8.86 9.95
CA ALA A 38 13.96 -9.20 10.30
C ALA A 38 14.84 -9.34 9.06
N VAL A 39 14.41 -10.15 8.09
CA VAL A 39 15.16 -10.38 6.85
C VAL A 39 15.31 -9.08 6.05
N ALA A 40 14.25 -8.27 5.92
CA ALA A 40 14.30 -7.00 5.20
C ALA A 40 15.25 -5.99 5.86
N PHE A 41 15.23 -5.87 7.19
CA PHE A 41 16.13 -5.00 7.93
C PHE A 41 17.59 -5.45 7.83
N LEU A 42 17.87 -6.75 7.97
CA LEU A 42 19.21 -7.30 7.82
C LEU A 42 19.79 -7.02 6.43
N ILE A 43 19.02 -7.28 5.37
CA ILE A 43 19.42 -6.98 3.99
C ILE A 43 19.72 -5.49 3.82
N THR A 44 18.90 -4.63 4.43
CA THR A 44 19.05 -3.17 4.34
C THR A 44 20.28 -2.68 5.11
N ALA A 45 20.57 -3.28 6.27
CA ALA A 45 21.79 -3.00 7.04
C ALA A 45 23.05 -3.32 6.22
N VAL A 46 23.12 -4.49 5.60
CA VAL A 46 24.24 -4.85 4.72
C VAL A 46 24.31 -3.88 3.53
N GLY A 47 23.16 -3.60 2.91
CA GLY A 47 23.03 -2.65 1.79
C GLY A 47 23.58 -1.25 2.09
N THR A 48 23.25 -0.71 3.25
CA THR A 48 23.64 0.65 3.67
C THR A 48 25.15 0.74 3.93
N VAL A 49 25.78 -0.28 4.50
CA VAL A 49 27.24 -0.35 4.67
C VAL A 49 27.96 -0.33 3.32
N HIS A 50 27.50 -1.10 2.33
CA HIS A 50 28.06 -1.04 0.96
C HIS A 50 28.00 0.34 0.39
N TRP A 51 26.82 0.95 0.51
CA TRP A 51 26.51 2.17 -0.20
C TRP A 51 27.41 3.28 0.32
N GLY A 52 27.63 3.33 1.63
CA GLY A 52 28.64 4.19 2.26
C GLY A 52 30.09 3.89 1.84
N ARG A 53 30.45 2.63 1.53
CA ARG A 53 31.78 2.29 0.96
C ARG A 53 31.91 2.75 -0.49
N LYS A 54 30.91 2.46 -1.33
CA LYS A 54 30.93 2.81 -2.76
C LYS A 54 30.92 4.32 -3.02
N LEU A 55 30.17 5.09 -2.22
CA LEU A 55 30.19 6.56 -2.30
C LEU A 55 31.55 7.15 -1.95
N ARG A 56 32.23 6.57 -0.96
CA ARG A 56 33.59 6.93 -0.58
C ARG A 56 34.56 6.67 -1.73
N ASP A 57 34.49 5.51 -2.36
CA ASP A 57 35.40 5.17 -3.46
C ASP A 57 35.16 6.07 -4.69
N LYS A 58 33.89 6.42 -4.94
CA LYS A 58 33.52 7.39 -5.97
C LYS A 58 34.05 8.81 -5.66
N HIS A 59 33.88 9.30 -4.44
CA HIS A 59 34.42 10.61 -4.05
C HIS A 59 35.95 10.65 -4.01
N ARG A 60 36.61 9.53 -3.65
CA ARG A 60 38.07 9.43 -3.69
C ARG A 60 38.60 9.52 -5.12
N SER A 61 37.94 8.86 -6.06
CA SER A 61 38.30 8.92 -7.49
C SER A 61 37.94 10.26 -8.16
N GLU A 62 36.82 10.90 -7.80
CA GLU A 62 36.47 12.26 -8.26
C GLU A 62 37.40 13.33 -7.66
N GLY A 63 37.79 13.19 -6.39
CA GLY A 63 38.77 14.07 -5.75
C GLY A 63 40.18 13.95 -6.36
N GLN A 64 40.59 12.74 -6.75
CA GLN A 64 41.82 12.54 -7.52
C GLN A 64 41.73 13.17 -8.91
N ARG A 65 40.62 12.98 -9.64
CA ARG A 65 40.44 13.63 -10.96
C ARG A 65 40.42 15.15 -10.90
N SER A 66 39.80 15.73 -9.88
CA SER A 66 39.80 17.20 -9.70
C SER A 66 41.19 17.76 -9.39
N LEU A 67 42.06 16.97 -8.73
CA LEU A 67 43.47 17.35 -8.51
C LEU A 67 44.24 17.27 -9.82
N TYR A 68 44.08 16.20 -10.60
CA TYR A 68 44.67 16.09 -11.94
C TYR A 68 44.21 17.21 -12.89
N ASP A 69 42.92 17.56 -12.93
CA ASP A 69 42.38 18.66 -13.76
C ASP A 69 42.92 20.05 -13.33
N LEU A 70 43.22 20.25 -12.05
CA LEU A 70 43.81 21.51 -11.53
C LEU A 70 45.29 21.61 -11.85
N GLU A 71 46.00 20.49 -11.81
CA GLU A 71 47.41 20.37 -12.17
C GLU A 71 47.60 20.51 -13.68
N GLU A 72 46.73 19.89 -14.48
CA GLU A 72 46.66 20.05 -15.94
C GLU A 72 46.34 21.49 -16.35
N LYS A 73 45.41 22.17 -15.65
CA LYS A 73 45.14 23.60 -15.86
C LYS A 73 46.29 24.52 -15.46
N ARG A 74 47.08 24.16 -14.45
CA ARG A 74 48.27 24.92 -14.04
C ARG A 74 49.41 24.76 -15.07
N ILE A 75 49.59 23.56 -15.61
CA ILE A 75 50.55 23.29 -16.71
C ILE A 75 50.10 23.96 -18.01
N LEU A 76 48.79 24.03 -18.28
CA LEU A 76 48.24 24.72 -19.45
C LEU A 76 48.27 26.26 -19.32
N SER A 77 48.23 26.82 -18.10
CA SER A 77 48.40 28.27 -17.89
C SER A 77 49.85 28.73 -18.06
N ASP A 78 50.83 27.87 -17.78
CA ASP A 78 52.27 28.16 -18.02
C ASP A 78 52.69 27.98 -19.49
N THR A 79 51.89 27.29 -20.31
CA THR A 79 52.20 27.01 -21.73
C THR A 79 51.43 27.86 -22.74
N GLY A 80 50.68 28.87 -22.28
CA GLY A 80 50.13 29.92 -23.15
C GLY A 80 49.19 29.44 -24.25
N LYS A 81 48.48 28.32 -24.09
CA LYS A 81 47.55 27.79 -25.10
C LYS A 81 46.15 27.60 -24.54
N CYS A 82 45.31 28.62 -24.74
CA CYS A 82 43.85 28.50 -24.61
C CYS A 82 43.28 27.60 -25.73
N THR A 83 42.43 26.63 -25.37
CA THR A 83 41.60 25.91 -26.37
C THR A 83 40.13 25.90 -25.94
N ASP A 84 39.29 26.51 -26.78
CA ASP A 84 37.84 26.74 -26.62
C ASP A 84 36.95 25.49 -26.75
N SER A 85 37.47 24.27 -26.55
CA SER A 85 36.72 23.05 -26.89
C SER A 85 35.82 22.50 -25.77
N CYS A 86 35.85 23.09 -24.56
CA CYS A 86 35.19 22.52 -23.38
C CYS A 86 33.68 22.78 -23.28
N ASP A 87 33.11 23.75 -24.01
CA ASP A 87 31.70 24.12 -23.83
C ASP A 87 30.70 23.30 -24.66
N GLN A 88 31.15 22.54 -25.65
CA GLN A 88 30.23 21.80 -26.54
C GLN A 88 29.81 20.42 -26.00
N LYS A 89 30.55 19.84 -25.04
CA LYS A 89 30.19 18.55 -24.42
C LYS A 89 29.16 18.65 -23.29
N ARG A 90 28.92 19.85 -22.72
CA ARG A 90 27.89 20.02 -21.66
C ARG A 90 26.44 20.00 -22.17
N GLY A 91 26.22 20.20 -23.47
CA GLY A 91 24.88 20.23 -24.07
C GLY A 91 24.18 18.87 -24.19
N LEU A 92 24.95 17.78 -24.35
CA LEU A 92 24.40 16.46 -24.69
C LEU A 92 24.07 15.57 -23.48
N ASP A 93 24.68 15.79 -22.32
CA ASP A 93 24.41 15.03 -21.09
C ASP A 93 23.17 15.51 -20.31
N SER A 94 22.62 16.68 -20.66
CA SER A 94 21.44 17.27 -20.02
C SER A 94 20.12 16.54 -20.34
N ALA A 95 20.10 15.69 -21.37
CA ALA A 95 18.89 15.02 -21.87
C ALA A 95 18.48 13.75 -21.09
N CYS A 96 19.28 13.31 -20.11
CA CYS A 96 19.06 12.04 -19.38
C CYS A 96 18.80 12.21 -17.87
N THR A 97 18.47 13.41 -17.41
CA THR A 97 18.03 13.59 -16.02
C THR A 97 16.52 13.30 -15.90
N PRO A 98 16.08 12.36 -15.02
CA PRO A 98 14.67 12.32 -14.67
C PRO A 98 14.29 13.70 -14.14
N SER A 99 13.21 14.30 -14.68
CA SER A 99 12.75 15.63 -14.28
C SER A 99 12.82 15.78 -12.76
N ARG A 100 13.45 16.84 -12.22
CA ARG A 100 13.62 17.05 -10.76
C ARG A 100 12.36 16.70 -9.94
N ARG A 101 11.16 17.01 -10.47
CA ARG A 101 9.84 16.69 -9.88
C ARG A 101 9.54 15.19 -9.67
N ALA A 102 10.07 14.29 -10.49
CA ALA A 102 9.93 12.83 -10.32
C ALA A 102 10.80 12.30 -9.16
N SER A 103 11.92 12.97 -8.86
CA SER A 103 12.79 12.61 -7.74
C SER A 103 12.16 13.00 -6.40
N TYR A 104 11.55 14.19 -6.29
CA TYR A 104 10.83 14.62 -5.07
C TYR A 104 9.62 13.75 -4.74
N ALA A 105 8.90 13.28 -5.77
CA ALA A 105 7.80 12.35 -5.61
C ALA A 105 8.19 11.03 -4.93
N ASN A 106 9.24 10.39 -5.44
CA ASN A 106 9.75 9.15 -4.85
C ASN A 106 10.32 9.40 -3.45
N LEU A 107 10.89 10.59 -3.19
CA LEU A 107 11.37 10.96 -1.86
C LEU A 107 10.22 11.02 -0.84
N LEU A 108 9.09 11.63 -1.18
CA LEU A 108 7.91 11.68 -0.29
C LEU A 108 7.33 10.28 -0.02
N VAL A 109 7.27 9.43 -1.07
CA VAL A 109 6.78 8.04 -0.92
C VAL A 109 7.65 7.23 0.04
N VAL A 110 8.96 7.49 0.05
CA VAL A 110 9.93 6.77 0.90
C VAL A 110 10.04 7.37 2.29
N ALA A 111 10.03 8.70 2.42
CA ALA A 111 10.31 9.37 3.69
C ALA A 111 9.17 9.19 4.70
N VAL A 112 7.91 9.29 4.27
CA VAL A 112 6.78 9.30 5.20
C VAL A 112 6.65 8.02 6.04
N PRO A 113 6.79 6.80 5.49
CA PRO A 113 6.78 5.62 6.32
C PRO A 113 7.85 5.62 7.43
N PHE A 114 9.06 6.16 7.16
CA PHE A 114 10.08 6.32 8.19
C PHE A 114 9.69 7.39 9.22
N ILE A 115 9.08 8.50 8.79
CA ILE A 115 8.56 9.53 9.72
C ILE A 115 7.53 8.91 10.66
N MET A 116 6.60 8.11 10.14
CA MET A 116 5.62 7.39 10.96
C MET A 116 6.30 6.42 11.94
N ALA A 117 7.32 5.69 11.50
CA ALA A 117 8.10 4.82 12.37
C ALA A 117 8.78 5.58 13.52
N VAL A 118 9.33 6.77 13.23
CA VAL A 118 9.93 7.65 14.23
C VAL A 118 8.88 8.19 15.20
N LEU A 119 7.70 8.57 14.73
CA LEU A 119 6.60 9.02 15.61
C LEU A 119 6.17 7.92 16.59
N TYR A 120 5.96 6.68 16.11
CA TYR A 120 5.70 5.56 17.00
C TYR A 120 6.89 5.24 17.93
N GLY A 121 8.12 5.36 17.42
CA GLY A 121 9.33 5.20 18.24
C GLY A 121 9.44 6.25 19.36
N ALA A 122 9.04 7.49 19.11
CA ALA A 122 8.98 8.54 20.12
C ALA A 122 7.94 8.22 21.20
N HIS A 123 6.81 7.61 20.85
CA HIS A 123 5.82 7.17 21.84
C HIS A 123 6.35 6.14 22.83
N LEU A 124 7.29 5.27 22.42
CA LEU A 124 7.93 4.31 23.33
C LEU A 124 8.69 4.99 24.48
N LEU A 125 9.03 6.27 24.35
CA LEU A 125 9.67 7.08 25.39
C LEU A 125 8.66 7.79 26.32
N THR A 126 7.36 7.75 26.00
CA THR A 126 6.29 8.53 26.68
C THR A 126 5.25 7.64 27.37
N SER A 127 5.58 6.40 27.73
CA SER A 127 4.68 5.44 28.38
C SER A 127 3.33 5.27 27.65
N PRO A 128 3.33 4.68 26.45
CA PRO A 128 2.13 4.53 25.63
C PRO A 128 1.13 3.57 26.28
N VAL A 129 -0.13 3.65 25.84
CA VAL A 129 -1.24 2.81 26.36
C VAL A 129 -0.95 1.32 26.16
N SER A 130 -0.32 0.95 25.05
CA SER A 130 0.25 -0.38 24.84
C SER A 130 1.67 -0.28 24.33
N MET A 131 2.64 -0.73 25.13
CA MET A 131 4.03 -0.83 24.70
C MET A 131 4.19 -1.82 23.53
N GLN A 132 3.48 -2.95 23.59
CA GLN A 132 3.52 -3.95 22.52
C GLN A 132 2.95 -3.36 21.21
N GLY A 133 1.73 -2.81 21.25
CA GLY A 133 1.09 -2.22 20.06
C GLY A 133 1.93 -1.11 19.45
N THR A 134 2.52 -0.24 20.28
CA THR A 134 3.39 0.85 19.81
C THR A 134 4.64 0.33 19.10
N LEU A 135 5.30 -0.68 19.66
CA LEU A 135 6.48 -1.28 19.04
C LEU A 135 6.13 -1.97 17.72
N ASP A 136 5.02 -2.71 17.68
CA ASP A 136 4.57 -3.41 16.49
C ASP A 136 4.31 -2.41 15.34
N GLN A 137 3.67 -1.27 15.64
CA GLN A 137 3.47 -0.21 14.65
C GLN A 137 4.78 0.44 14.21
N ALA A 138 5.72 0.72 15.12
CA ALA A 138 7.04 1.26 14.79
C ALA A 138 7.80 0.34 13.81
N LEU A 139 7.81 -0.97 14.07
CA LEU A 139 8.45 -1.98 13.21
C LEU A 139 7.77 -2.08 11.84
N ARG A 140 6.43 -2.08 11.79
CA ARG A 140 5.67 -2.10 10.52
C ARG A 140 5.98 -0.89 9.65
N TRP A 141 5.94 0.30 10.23
CA TRP A 141 6.24 1.54 9.50
C TRP A 141 7.69 1.61 9.02
N ALA A 142 8.64 1.14 9.83
CA ALA A 142 10.05 1.02 9.41
C ALA A 142 10.19 0.03 8.25
N PHE A 143 9.49 -1.10 8.30
CA PHE A 143 9.46 -2.08 7.22
C PHE A 143 8.85 -1.51 5.94
N TYR A 144 7.74 -0.77 6.04
CA TYR A 144 7.13 -0.07 4.90
C TYR A 144 8.09 0.97 4.30
N GLY A 145 8.89 1.65 5.12
CA GLY A 145 9.95 2.57 4.64
C GLY A 145 11.04 1.85 3.86
N VAL A 146 11.55 0.73 4.38
CA VAL A 146 12.53 -0.12 3.69
C VAL A 146 11.97 -0.66 2.38
N PHE A 147 10.73 -1.15 2.41
CA PHE A 147 10.03 -1.62 1.24
C PHE A 147 9.87 -0.52 0.19
N ALA A 148 9.42 0.69 0.59
CA ALA A 148 9.27 1.83 -0.30
C ALA A 148 10.60 2.24 -0.94
N ALA A 149 11.68 2.34 -0.15
CA ALA A 149 13.01 2.72 -0.61
C ALA A 149 13.55 1.73 -1.65
N GLY A 150 13.43 0.44 -1.34
CA GLY A 150 13.87 -0.63 -2.22
C GLY A 150 13.03 -0.72 -3.50
N LEU A 151 11.70 -0.63 -3.39
CA LEU A 151 10.80 -0.65 -4.55
C LEU A 151 11.02 0.55 -5.46
N ALA A 152 11.17 1.76 -4.91
CA ALA A 152 11.48 2.97 -5.67
C ALA A 152 12.84 2.85 -6.39
N SER A 153 13.82 2.21 -5.76
CA SER A 153 15.14 1.95 -6.36
C SER A 153 15.06 0.92 -7.48
N ALA A 154 14.37 -0.20 -7.26
CA ALA A 154 14.14 -1.23 -8.27
C ALA A 154 13.36 -0.67 -9.47
N ALA A 155 12.36 0.18 -9.21
CA ALA A 155 11.56 0.82 -10.23
C ALA A 155 12.39 1.76 -11.13
N LYS A 156 13.59 2.21 -10.75
CA LYS A 156 14.47 2.99 -11.66
C LYS A 156 15.03 2.13 -12.80
N LEU A 157 15.15 0.82 -12.58
CA LEU A 157 15.73 -0.12 -13.55
C LEU A 157 14.66 -0.56 -14.56
N PRO A 158 14.90 -0.45 -15.88
CA PRO A 158 13.85 -0.61 -16.89
C PRO A 158 13.28 -2.04 -16.96
N LYS A 159 14.12 -3.09 -16.84
CA LYS A 159 13.62 -4.48 -16.85
C LYS A 159 12.89 -4.80 -15.55
N ALA A 160 13.43 -4.38 -14.40
CA ALA A 160 12.77 -4.55 -13.12
C ALA A 160 11.40 -3.86 -13.11
N ARG A 161 11.30 -2.61 -13.59
CA ARG A 161 10.02 -1.88 -13.70
C ARG A 161 9.00 -2.61 -14.57
N ALA A 162 9.42 -3.20 -15.69
CA ALA A 162 8.53 -3.95 -16.56
C ALA A 162 7.94 -5.18 -15.84
N VAL A 163 8.75 -5.88 -15.04
CA VAL A 163 8.31 -7.00 -14.20
C VAL A 163 7.44 -6.52 -13.05
N LEU A 164 7.82 -5.48 -12.29
CA LEU A 164 7.03 -4.95 -11.18
C LEU A 164 5.60 -4.54 -11.59
N ARG A 165 5.38 -4.14 -12.85
CA ARG A 165 4.03 -3.86 -13.37
C ARG A 165 3.12 -5.08 -13.42
N THR A 166 3.65 -6.30 -13.36
CA THR A 166 2.85 -7.53 -13.28
C THR A 166 2.49 -7.90 -11.83
N GLY A 167 3.00 -7.19 -10.81
CA GLY A 167 2.68 -7.45 -9.41
C GLY A 167 1.16 -7.45 -9.10
N PRO A 168 0.41 -6.40 -9.48
CA PRO A 168 -1.06 -6.40 -9.31
C PRO A 168 -1.75 -7.54 -10.07
N ALA A 169 -1.19 -7.98 -11.21
CA ALA A 169 -1.68 -9.16 -11.92
C ALA A 169 -1.56 -10.43 -11.09
N ALA A 170 -0.41 -10.61 -10.44
CA ALA A 170 -0.13 -11.76 -9.59
C ALA A 170 -1.05 -11.75 -8.37
N CYS A 171 -1.28 -10.59 -7.75
CA CYS A 171 -2.29 -10.44 -6.68
C CYS A 171 -3.70 -10.82 -7.15
N ALA A 172 -4.13 -10.27 -8.28
CA ALA A 172 -5.45 -10.58 -8.84
C ALA A 172 -5.60 -12.08 -9.10
N ALA A 173 -4.55 -12.71 -9.65
CA ALA A 173 -4.53 -14.13 -9.96
C ALA A 173 -4.65 -14.98 -8.69
N ILE A 174 -3.78 -14.78 -7.68
CA ILE A 174 -3.78 -15.59 -6.46
C ILE A 174 -5.08 -15.41 -5.66
N LEU A 175 -5.57 -14.17 -5.51
CA LEU A 175 -6.77 -13.89 -4.72
C LEU A 175 -8.03 -14.45 -5.41
N THR A 176 -8.15 -14.28 -6.74
CA THR A 176 -9.28 -14.83 -7.50
C THR A 176 -9.24 -16.36 -7.49
N ALA A 177 -8.08 -16.96 -7.79
CA ALA A 177 -7.94 -18.41 -7.87
C ALA A 177 -8.24 -19.07 -6.52
N ALA A 178 -7.67 -18.55 -5.42
CA ALA A 178 -7.92 -19.08 -4.09
C ALA A 178 -9.37 -18.86 -3.64
N GLY A 179 -9.96 -17.69 -3.93
CA GLY A 179 -11.35 -17.40 -3.60
C GLY A 179 -12.34 -18.31 -4.32
N LEU A 180 -12.19 -18.48 -5.64
CA LEU A 180 -13.04 -19.39 -6.40
C LEU A 180 -12.80 -20.85 -6.02
N ALA A 181 -11.54 -21.28 -5.84
CA ALA A 181 -11.23 -22.64 -5.39
C ALA A 181 -11.89 -22.95 -4.03
N ALA A 182 -11.95 -21.98 -3.11
CA ALA A 182 -12.67 -22.13 -1.85
C ALA A 182 -14.18 -22.24 -2.03
N VAL A 183 -14.78 -21.43 -2.92
CA VAL A 183 -16.23 -21.49 -3.23
C VAL A 183 -16.63 -22.84 -3.81
N TYR A 184 -15.81 -23.44 -4.67
CA TYR A 184 -16.06 -24.77 -5.25
C TYR A 184 -15.63 -25.93 -4.33
N GLY A 185 -15.09 -25.66 -3.14
CA GLY A 185 -14.59 -26.69 -2.22
C GLY A 185 -13.33 -27.41 -2.72
N LEU A 186 -12.62 -26.87 -3.71
CA LEU A 186 -11.37 -27.42 -4.25
C LEU A 186 -10.16 -27.13 -3.36
N LEU A 187 -10.25 -26.08 -2.55
CA LEU A 187 -9.22 -25.70 -1.58
C LEU A 187 -9.89 -25.43 -0.22
N PRO A 188 -9.60 -26.22 0.83
CA PRO A 188 -10.19 -26.02 2.15
C PRO A 188 -9.57 -24.79 2.81
N LEU A 189 -10.16 -23.62 2.56
CA LEU A 189 -9.83 -22.37 3.24
C LEU A 189 -10.92 -22.07 4.27
N PRO A 190 -10.69 -22.41 5.56
CA PRO A 190 -11.62 -22.02 6.62
C PRO A 190 -11.78 -20.50 6.61
N HIS A 191 -13.00 -20.01 6.81
CA HIS A 191 -13.35 -18.58 6.81
C HIS A 191 -13.26 -17.84 5.46
N ALA A 192 -12.91 -18.51 4.35
CA ALA A 192 -12.94 -17.87 3.03
C ALA A 192 -14.36 -17.52 2.55
N VAL A 193 -15.37 -18.25 3.00
CA VAL A 193 -16.79 -17.96 2.77
C VAL A 193 -17.46 -17.68 4.11
N LEU A 194 -17.92 -16.45 4.31
CA LEU A 194 -18.67 -16.04 5.49
C LEU A 194 -20.15 -16.33 5.27
N ARG A 195 -20.73 -17.26 6.04
CA ARG A 195 -22.16 -17.59 6.00
C ARG A 195 -22.89 -16.88 7.14
N THR A 196 -24.05 -16.29 6.85
CA THR A 196 -24.84 -15.57 7.84
C THR A 196 -26.34 -15.67 7.53
N ALA A 197 -27.14 -15.82 8.57
CA ALA A 197 -28.60 -15.74 8.47
C ALA A 197 -29.11 -14.28 8.44
N SER A 198 -28.24 -13.30 8.73
CA SER A 198 -28.62 -11.90 8.71
C SER A 198 -28.62 -11.35 7.29
N ALA A 199 -29.82 -11.08 6.77
CA ALA A 199 -30.02 -10.38 5.50
C ALA A 199 -29.42 -8.96 5.50
N GLU A 200 -29.13 -8.39 6.68
CA GLU A 200 -28.44 -7.10 6.79
C GLU A 200 -26.96 -7.19 6.41
N LEU A 201 -26.34 -8.33 6.72
CA LEU A 201 -24.94 -8.57 6.45
C LEU A 201 -24.71 -9.17 5.08
N SER A 202 -25.60 -10.05 4.60
CA SER A 202 -25.50 -10.64 3.27
C SER A 202 -26.86 -10.84 2.61
N ALA A 203 -26.99 -10.42 1.36
CA ALA A 203 -28.18 -10.67 0.57
C ALA A 203 -28.27 -12.13 0.10
N ALA A 204 -27.14 -12.74 -0.25
CA ALA A 204 -27.05 -14.15 -0.67
C ALA A 204 -26.99 -15.15 0.50
N GLY A 205 -27.00 -14.69 1.76
CA GLY A 205 -26.72 -15.52 2.93
C GLY A 205 -25.25 -15.99 3.06
N ALA A 206 -24.41 -15.65 2.08
CA ALA A 206 -22.98 -15.94 2.06
C ALA A 206 -22.18 -14.85 1.32
N ARG A 207 -20.99 -14.53 1.83
CA ARG A 207 -20.07 -13.53 1.26
C ARG A 207 -18.66 -14.06 1.14
N LEU A 208 -17.97 -13.66 0.08
CA LEU A 208 -16.58 -14.02 -0.15
C LEU A 208 -15.63 -13.16 0.69
N GLY A 209 -14.92 -13.80 1.63
CA GLY A 209 -13.79 -13.24 2.38
C GLY A 209 -12.42 -13.66 1.83
N GLY A 210 -12.37 -14.78 1.10
CA GLY A 210 -11.18 -15.30 0.41
C GLY A 210 -9.98 -15.47 1.35
N LEU A 211 -8.76 -15.35 0.79
CA LEU A 211 -7.52 -15.45 1.57
C LEU A 211 -7.39 -14.34 2.63
N LEU A 212 -8.10 -13.21 2.50
CA LEU A 212 -8.05 -12.13 3.50
C LEU A 212 -9.01 -12.36 4.67
N GLU A 213 -9.85 -13.39 4.60
CA GLU A 213 -10.85 -13.78 5.61
C GLU A 213 -11.84 -12.66 6.00
N TYR A 214 -11.86 -11.55 5.24
CA TYR A 214 -12.69 -10.40 5.52
C TYR A 214 -13.24 -9.77 4.23
N PRO A 215 -14.57 -9.87 3.98
CA PRO A 215 -15.16 -9.45 2.71
C PRO A 215 -14.94 -7.98 2.34
N ASN A 216 -14.96 -7.05 3.30
CA ASN A 216 -14.88 -5.63 2.97
C ASN A 216 -13.50 -5.23 2.44
N THR A 217 -12.42 -5.62 3.14
CA THR A 217 -11.04 -5.39 2.67
C THR A 217 -10.79 -6.11 1.34
N LEU A 218 -11.26 -7.36 1.20
CA LEU A 218 -11.13 -8.09 -0.05
C LEU A 218 -11.84 -7.37 -1.20
N GLY A 219 -13.04 -6.82 -0.96
CA GLY A 219 -13.77 -6.00 -1.90
C GLY A 219 -12.99 -4.77 -2.33
N ALA A 220 -12.39 -4.03 -1.38
CA ALA A 220 -11.57 -2.86 -1.71
C ALA A 220 -10.36 -3.21 -2.58
N VAL A 221 -9.68 -4.32 -2.26
CA VAL A 221 -8.55 -4.84 -3.05
C VAL A 221 -9.01 -5.24 -4.44
N PHE A 222 -10.09 -6.01 -4.60
CA PHE A 222 -10.60 -6.37 -5.91
C PHE A 222 -11.11 -5.18 -6.72
N GLY A 223 -11.71 -4.18 -6.08
CA GLY A 223 -12.09 -2.92 -6.70
C GLY A 223 -10.89 -2.20 -7.30
N ALA A 224 -9.80 -2.08 -6.53
CA ALA A 224 -8.56 -1.49 -7.03
C ALA A 224 -7.95 -2.33 -8.18
N LEU A 225 -7.81 -3.65 -7.98
CA LEU A 225 -7.23 -4.54 -9.00
C LEU A 225 -8.07 -4.54 -10.29
N LEU A 226 -9.39 -4.57 -10.21
CA LEU A 226 -10.30 -4.49 -11.36
C LEU A 226 -10.05 -3.22 -12.18
N LEU A 227 -10.00 -2.06 -11.54
CA LEU A 227 -9.77 -0.79 -12.24
C LEU A 227 -8.38 -0.74 -12.88
N GLU A 228 -7.37 -1.32 -12.24
CA GLU A 228 -6.04 -1.43 -12.82
C GLU A 228 -6.02 -2.38 -14.04
N ARG A 229 -6.72 -3.53 -13.97
CA ARG A 229 -6.88 -4.45 -15.11
C ARG A 229 -7.62 -3.81 -16.28
N LEU A 230 -8.73 -3.13 -16.03
CA LEU A 230 -9.50 -2.39 -17.05
C LEU A 230 -8.69 -1.24 -17.66
N ALA A 231 -7.90 -0.54 -16.84
CA ALA A 231 -6.98 0.50 -17.29
C ALA A 231 -5.87 -0.05 -18.20
N SER A 232 -5.38 -1.26 -17.93
CA SER A 232 -4.40 -1.97 -18.77
C SER A 232 -5.01 -2.43 -20.10
N LEU A 233 -6.20 -3.05 -20.05
CA LEU A 233 -6.91 -3.54 -21.24
C LEU A 233 -7.29 -2.39 -22.18
N SER A 234 -7.82 -1.28 -21.66
CA SER A 234 -8.24 -0.11 -22.45
C SER A 234 -7.09 0.62 -23.17
N ARG A 235 -5.84 0.41 -22.74
CA ARG A 235 -4.64 1.07 -23.31
C ARG A 235 -3.71 0.11 -24.04
N ALA A 236 -3.94 -1.19 -23.95
CA ALA A 236 -3.04 -2.16 -24.53
C ALA A 236 -3.07 -2.12 -26.07
N ASN A 237 -1.91 -2.34 -26.68
CA ASN A 237 -1.76 -2.36 -28.13
C ASN A 237 -2.65 -3.47 -28.73
N PRO A 238 -3.49 -3.20 -29.75
CA PRO A 238 -4.30 -4.22 -30.41
C PRO A 238 -3.46 -5.36 -31.00
N ARG A 239 -2.19 -5.11 -31.35
CA ARG A 239 -1.23 -6.12 -31.82
C ARG A 239 -0.57 -6.94 -30.70
N ALA A 240 -0.90 -6.68 -29.43
CA ALA A 240 -0.40 -7.52 -28.34
C ALA A 240 -0.94 -8.96 -28.51
N ALA A 241 -0.11 -9.96 -28.19
CA ALA A 241 -0.48 -11.37 -28.30
C ALA A 241 -1.88 -11.63 -27.70
N LYS A 242 -2.76 -12.29 -28.48
CA LYS A 242 -4.16 -12.58 -28.09
C LYS A 242 -4.23 -13.23 -26.71
N LEU A 243 -3.34 -14.17 -26.43
CA LEU A 243 -3.22 -14.84 -25.12
C LEU A 243 -3.04 -13.85 -23.95
N ARG A 244 -2.19 -12.83 -24.10
CA ARG A 244 -1.97 -11.83 -23.04
C ARG A 244 -3.21 -10.96 -22.81
N GLN A 245 -3.97 -10.67 -23.88
CA GLN A 245 -5.22 -9.93 -23.76
C GLN A 245 -6.30 -10.79 -23.08
N ALA A 246 -6.40 -12.07 -23.45
CA ALA A 246 -7.32 -13.04 -22.85
C ALA A 246 -7.04 -13.22 -21.36
N LEU A 247 -5.77 -13.43 -20.97
CA LEU A 247 -5.38 -13.53 -19.56
C LEU A 247 -5.70 -12.26 -18.78
N GLY A 248 -5.47 -11.08 -19.37
CA GLY A 248 -5.83 -9.80 -18.75
C GLY A 248 -7.34 -9.65 -18.53
N ALA A 249 -8.14 -10.09 -19.51
CA ALA A 249 -9.61 -10.09 -19.42
C ALA A 249 -10.12 -11.12 -18.41
N ALA A 250 -9.51 -12.31 -18.33
CA ALA A 250 -9.88 -13.35 -17.36
C ALA A 250 -9.66 -12.89 -15.92
N LEU A 251 -8.52 -12.24 -15.65
CA LEU A 251 -8.26 -11.65 -14.34
C LEU A 251 -9.24 -10.51 -14.02
N ALA A 252 -9.61 -9.69 -15.00
CA ALA A 252 -10.58 -8.63 -14.80
C ALA A 252 -11.99 -9.18 -14.50
N LEU A 253 -12.42 -10.22 -15.23
CA LEU A 253 -13.66 -10.95 -14.97
C LEU A 253 -13.66 -11.53 -13.55
N GLY A 254 -12.58 -12.21 -13.18
CA GLY A 254 -12.41 -12.78 -11.84
C GLY A 254 -12.49 -11.72 -10.73
N CYS A 255 -11.84 -10.57 -10.93
CA CYS A 255 -11.94 -9.44 -9.99
C CYS A 255 -13.35 -8.86 -9.92
N ALA A 256 -14.04 -8.72 -11.06
CA ALA A 256 -15.40 -8.19 -11.10
C ALA A 256 -16.41 -9.12 -10.39
N ALA A 257 -16.35 -10.42 -10.67
CA ALA A 257 -17.18 -11.42 -9.98
C ALA A 257 -16.89 -11.44 -8.48
N SER A 258 -15.60 -11.48 -8.10
CA SER A 258 -15.20 -11.55 -6.69
C SER A 258 -15.56 -10.27 -5.92
N LEU A 259 -15.43 -9.08 -6.53
CA LEU A 259 -15.88 -7.80 -5.96
C LEU A 259 -17.38 -7.84 -5.62
N LEU A 260 -18.22 -8.38 -6.51
CA LEU A 260 -19.65 -8.51 -6.27
C LEU A 260 -19.94 -9.55 -5.18
N LEU A 261 -19.27 -10.71 -5.19
CA LEU A 261 -19.41 -11.76 -4.18
C LEU A 261 -18.98 -11.32 -2.78
N THR A 262 -18.16 -10.28 -2.66
CA THR A 262 -17.83 -9.71 -1.34
C THR A 262 -19.01 -8.99 -0.69
N GLU A 263 -20.03 -8.60 -1.45
CA GLU A 263 -21.16 -7.74 -1.04
C GLU A 263 -20.75 -6.49 -0.23
N SER A 264 -19.54 -5.98 -0.46
CA SER A 264 -19.04 -4.75 0.18
C SER A 264 -19.55 -3.52 -0.55
N ARG A 265 -20.65 -2.95 -0.05
CA ARG A 265 -21.27 -1.73 -0.59
C ARG A 265 -20.28 -0.56 -0.61
N GLY A 266 -19.47 -0.43 0.45
CA GLY A 266 -18.38 0.56 0.52
C GLY A 266 -17.39 0.37 -0.62
N ALA A 267 -16.94 -0.86 -0.88
CA ALA A 267 -16.02 -1.14 -1.97
C ALA A 267 -16.63 -0.86 -3.35
N TRP A 268 -17.92 -1.15 -3.56
CA TRP A 268 -18.62 -0.83 -4.80
C TRP A 268 -18.65 0.68 -5.06
N LEU A 269 -19.00 1.47 -4.05
CA LEU A 269 -19.02 2.94 -4.15
C LEU A 269 -17.61 3.51 -4.40
N CYS A 270 -16.61 3.04 -3.67
CA CYS A 270 -15.22 3.47 -3.88
C CYS A 270 -14.70 3.06 -5.27
N THR A 271 -15.09 1.88 -5.78
CA THR A 271 -14.77 1.41 -7.15
C THR A 271 -15.43 2.29 -8.20
N ALA A 272 -16.70 2.67 -8.01
CA ALA A 272 -17.38 3.62 -8.89
C ALA A 272 -16.69 4.99 -8.88
N ALA A 273 -16.26 5.50 -7.72
CA ALA A 273 -15.47 6.73 -7.62
C ALA A 273 -14.12 6.62 -8.36
N GLY A 274 -13.40 5.51 -8.21
CA GLY A 274 -12.16 5.26 -8.96
C GLY A 274 -12.41 5.15 -10.48
N TRP A 275 -13.51 4.52 -10.90
CA TRP A 275 -13.89 4.35 -12.30
C TRP A 275 -14.25 5.68 -12.97
N THR A 276 -15.00 6.55 -12.29
CA THR A 276 -15.33 7.89 -12.79
C THR A 276 -14.06 8.73 -13.00
N ALA A 277 -13.11 8.67 -12.06
CA ALA A 277 -11.79 9.29 -12.23
C ALA A 277 -11.02 8.70 -13.43
N ALA A 278 -11.08 7.38 -13.65
CA ALA A 278 -10.46 6.73 -14.81
C ALA A 278 -11.04 7.24 -16.13
N LEU A 279 -12.37 7.38 -16.23
CA LEU A 279 -13.05 7.93 -17.41
C LEU A 279 -12.69 9.39 -17.67
N ALA A 280 -12.66 10.21 -16.62
CA ALA A 280 -12.33 11.62 -16.69
C ALA A 280 -10.90 11.84 -17.23
N LEU A 281 -9.96 10.98 -16.82
CA LEU A 281 -8.56 11.05 -17.25
C LEU A 281 -8.29 10.38 -18.59
N ALA A 282 -9.12 9.43 -19.03
CA ALA A 282 -8.93 8.70 -20.28
C ALA A 282 -9.16 9.59 -21.52
N GLY A 283 -8.26 9.49 -22.50
CA GLY A 283 -8.45 10.04 -23.84
C GLY A 283 -9.55 9.32 -24.61
N ARG A 284 -10.04 9.89 -25.72
CA ARG A 284 -11.27 9.42 -26.41
C ARG A 284 -11.28 7.91 -26.71
N ALA A 285 -10.23 7.37 -27.34
CA ALA A 285 -10.16 5.95 -27.70
C ALA A 285 -10.08 5.03 -26.46
N ALA A 286 -9.22 5.37 -25.49
CA ALA A 286 -9.11 4.62 -24.23
C ALA A 286 -10.40 4.69 -23.40
N ARG A 287 -11.13 5.81 -23.46
CA ARG A 287 -12.42 5.98 -22.78
C ARG A 287 -13.50 5.08 -23.36
N GLN A 288 -13.60 5.00 -24.70
CA GLN A 288 -14.54 4.08 -25.36
C GLN A 288 -14.22 2.63 -25.02
N GLN A 289 -12.94 2.24 -25.10
CA GLN A 289 -12.52 0.90 -24.72
C GLN A 289 -12.74 0.61 -23.24
N LEU A 290 -12.52 1.59 -22.36
CA LEU A 290 -12.82 1.43 -20.92
C LEU A 290 -14.31 1.20 -20.69
N LEU A 291 -15.20 1.97 -21.32
CA LEU A 291 -16.65 1.77 -21.24
C LEU A 291 -17.06 0.38 -21.74
N LEU A 292 -16.57 -0.01 -22.92
CA LEU A 292 -16.91 -1.29 -23.55
C LEU A 292 -16.41 -2.48 -22.72
N GLN A 293 -15.16 -2.45 -22.27
CA GLN A 293 -14.59 -3.50 -21.41
C GLN A 293 -15.27 -3.54 -20.05
N THR A 294 -15.64 -2.40 -19.48
CA THR A 294 -16.42 -2.36 -18.22
C THR A 294 -17.78 -3.03 -18.41
N ALA A 295 -18.48 -2.73 -19.50
CA ALA A 295 -19.80 -3.33 -19.78
C ALA A 295 -19.70 -4.86 -19.96
N ILE A 296 -18.75 -5.33 -20.76
CA ILE A 296 -18.58 -6.77 -21.04
C ILE A 296 -18.13 -7.53 -19.79
N LEU A 297 -17.06 -7.08 -19.14
CA LEU A 297 -16.47 -7.79 -17.99
C LEU A 297 -17.30 -7.62 -16.72
N GLY A 298 -17.96 -6.46 -16.55
CA GLY A 298 -18.92 -6.23 -15.48
C GLY A 298 -20.19 -7.06 -15.66
N GLY A 299 -20.71 -7.16 -16.89
CA GLY A 299 -21.85 -8.04 -17.21
C GLY A 299 -21.53 -9.52 -16.99
N GLY A 300 -20.38 -9.99 -17.46
CA GLY A 300 -19.90 -11.35 -17.17
C GLY A 300 -19.67 -11.59 -15.68
N GLY A 301 -19.12 -10.60 -14.96
CA GLY A 301 -18.94 -10.67 -13.51
C GLY A 301 -20.27 -10.75 -12.77
N LEU A 302 -21.29 -10.01 -13.20
CA LEU A 302 -22.65 -10.07 -12.66
C LEU A 302 -23.30 -11.43 -12.93
N TRP A 303 -23.09 -12.00 -14.11
CA TRP A 303 -23.58 -13.34 -14.43
C TRP A 303 -23.00 -14.38 -13.47
N VAL A 304 -21.67 -14.39 -13.30
CA VAL A 304 -20.99 -15.30 -12.34
C VAL A 304 -21.45 -15.03 -10.90
N TYR A 305 -21.62 -13.75 -10.52
CA TYR A 305 -22.16 -13.41 -9.21
C TYR A 305 -23.54 -14.01 -8.97
N ARG A 306 -24.50 -13.82 -9.90
CA ARG A 306 -25.87 -14.33 -9.75
C ARG A 306 -25.90 -15.84 -9.60
N GLN A 307 -25.09 -16.53 -10.40
CA GLN A 307 -24.94 -17.98 -10.34
C GLN A 307 -24.44 -18.43 -8.95
N LEU A 308 -23.30 -17.90 -8.50
CA LEU A 308 -22.68 -18.33 -7.25
C LEU A 308 -23.45 -17.85 -6.01
N ALA A 309 -24.05 -16.66 -6.05
CA ALA A 309 -24.91 -16.14 -5.00
C ALA A 309 -26.20 -16.97 -4.87
N GLY A 310 -26.82 -17.38 -5.98
CA GLY A 310 -27.98 -18.26 -5.97
C GLY A 310 -27.69 -19.63 -5.35
N ALA A 311 -26.45 -20.11 -5.47
CA ALA A 311 -25.96 -21.32 -4.81
C ALA A 311 -25.45 -21.10 -3.38
N GLY A 312 -25.63 -19.91 -2.79
CA GLY A 312 -25.10 -19.58 -1.46
C GLY A 312 -23.59 -19.77 -1.34
N LEU A 313 -22.83 -19.50 -2.42
CA LEU A 313 -21.38 -19.76 -2.54
C LEU A 313 -21.00 -21.22 -2.21
N ALA A 314 -21.88 -22.18 -2.53
CA ALA A 314 -21.62 -23.61 -2.51
C ALA A 314 -22.28 -24.31 -3.73
N PRO A 315 -21.86 -23.97 -4.96
CA PRO A 315 -22.39 -24.64 -6.16
C PRO A 315 -22.00 -26.12 -6.19
N ALA A 316 -22.81 -26.93 -6.86
CA ALA A 316 -22.39 -28.28 -7.24
C ALA A 316 -21.16 -28.22 -8.14
N GLN A 317 -20.14 -29.03 -7.84
CA GLN A 317 -18.79 -28.85 -8.37
C GLN A 317 -18.72 -28.94 -9.90
N LEU A 318 -19.08 -30.09 -10.49
CA LEU A 318 -18.99 -30.30 -11.94
C LEU A 318 -19.91 -29.36 -12.76
N PRO A 319 -21.23 -29.29 -12.50
CA PRO A 319 -22.11 -28.40 -13.28
C PRO A 319 -21.76 -26.93 -13.05
N GLY A 320 -21.43 -26.54 -11.83
CA GLY A 320 -21.03 -25.16 -11.52
C GLY A 320 -19.73 -24.75 -12.19
N LEU A 321 -18.74 -25.66 -12.31
CA LEU A 321 -17.49 -25.39 -13.04
C LEU A 321 -17.73 -25.30 -14.55
N ALA A 322 -18.60 -26.15 -15.11
CA ALA A 322 -18.95 -26.10 -16.52
C ALA A 322 -19.66 -24.78 -16.88
N GLU A 323 -20.62 -24.35 -16.06
CA GLU A 323 -21.30 -23.07 -16.23
C GLU A 323 -20.34 -21.87 -16.07
N LEU A 324 -19.43 -21.90 -15.09
CA LEU A 324 -18.39 -20.87 -14.94
C LEU A 324 -17.48 -20.81 -16.17
N ALA A 325 -17.06 -21.97 -16.69
CA ALA A 325 -16.25 -22.05 -17.90
C ALA A 325 -17.00 -21.50 -19.12
N GLY A 326 -18.30 -21.79 -19.25
CA GLY A 326 -19.17 -21.22 -20.30
C GLY A 326 -19.27 -19.70 -20.19
N ALA A 327 -19.60 -19.18 -19.00
CA ALA A 327 -19.71 -17.74 -18.75
C ALA A 327 -18.39 -17.00 -19.00
N ALA A 328 -17.28 -17.58 -18.55
CA ALA A 328 -15.95 -17.04 -18.78
C ALA A 328 -15.62 -17.04 -20.28
N THR A 329 -15.84 -18.15 -20.99
CA THR A 329 -15.51 -18.26 -22.43
C THR A 329 -16.29 -17.24 -23.26
N CYS A 330 -17.60 -17.11 -23.04
CA CYS A 330 -18.44 -16.12 -23.72
C CYS A 330 -17.97 -14.69 -23.45
N THR A 331 -17.71 -14.36 -22.18
CA THR A 331 -17.27 -13.01 -21.79
C THR A 331 -15.88 -12.68 -22.36
N LEU A 332 -14.96 -13.64 -22.35
CA LEU A 332 -13.61 -13.48 -22.89
C LEU A 332 -13.61 -13.32 -24.40
N ALA A 333 -14.43 -14.10 -25.11
CA ALA A 333 -14.62 -13.97 -26.55
C ALA A 333 -15.12 -12.56 -26.90
N LEU A 334 -16.17 -12.08 -26.22
CA LEU A 334 -16.70 -10.72 -26.40
C LEU A 334 -15.66 -9.64 -26.09
N SER A 335 -14.88 -9.79 -25.02
CA SER A 335 -13.82 -8.86 -24.64
C SER A 335 -12.72 -8.77 -25.71
N LEU A 336 -12.32 -9.90 -26.30
CA LEU A 336 -11.34 -9.96 -27.38
C LEU A 336 -11.88 -9.38 -28.69
N VAL A 337 -13.14 -9.64 -29.03
CA VAL A 337 -13.81 -9.04 -30.19
C VAL A 337 -13.87 -7.51 -30.03
N ALA A 338 -14.32 -7.03 -28.87
CA ALA A 338 -14.37 -5.61 -28.52
C ALA A 338 -13.02 -4.88 -28.64
N ARG A 339 -11.90 -5.58 -28.44
CA ARG A 339 -10.55 -5.04 -28.67
C ARG A 339 -10.22 -4.84 -30.14
N GLY A 340 -10.73 -5.71 -31.02
CA GLY A 340 -10.62 -5.58 -32.46
C GLY A 340 -11.38 -4.37 -33.00
N TYR A 341 -12.49 -4.00 -32.36
CA TYR A 341 -13.27 -2.80 -32.65
C TYR A 341 -12.63 -1.53 -32.07
N CYS A 342 -11.57 -1.03 -32.72
CA CYS A 342 -11.12 0.35 -32.50
C CYS A 342 -11.69 1.21 -33.63
N PRO A 343 -12.52 2.26 -33.36
CA PRO A 343 -12.93 3.18 -34.40
C PRO A 343 -11.66 3.89 -34.88
N SER A 344 -11.15 3.43 -36.02
CA SER A 344 -10.08 4.10 -36.74
C SER A 344 -10.47 5.56 -36.87
N ALA A 345 -9.64 6.47 -36.35
CA ALA A 345 -9.70 7.86 -36.79
C ALA A 345 -9.69 7.82 -38.33
N PRO A 346 -10.58 8.55 -39.02
CA PRO A 346 -10.62 8.53 -40.48
C PRO A 346 -9.19 8.79 -40.94
N GLN A 347 -8.64 7.83 -41.67
CA GLN A 347 -7.34 8.01 -42.29
C GLN A 347 -7.51 9.27 -43.14
N ARG A 348 -6.80 10.35 -42.80
CA ARG A 348 -6.65 11.46 -43.75
C ARG A 348 -6.17 10.79 -45.04
N PRO A 349 -6.89 10.93 -46.16
CA PRO A 349 -6.47 10.31 -47.40
C PRO A 349 -5.03 10.73 -47.64
N ARG A 350 -4.15 9.74 -47.82
CA ARG A 350 -2.79 10.00 -48.29
C ARG A 350 -2.95 10.85 -49.55
N ARG A 351 -2.47 12.09 -49.53
CA ARG A 351 -2.30 12.86 -50.77
C ARG A 351 -1.46 11.98 -51.69
N PRO A 352 -1.89 11.71 -52.94
CA PRO A 352 -1.03 11.04 -53.90
C PRO A 352 0.27 11.84 -53.98
N GLY A 353 1.40 11.17 -53.79
CA GLY A 353 2.71 11.79 -54.02
C GLY A 353 2.75 12.27 -55.47
N ARG A 354 3.28 13.48 -55.68
CA ARG A 354 3.63 13.94 -57.03
C ARG A 354 4.61 12.91 -57.64
N PRO A 355 4.40 12.43 -58.86
CA PRO A 355 5.37 11.57 -59.52
C PRO A 355 6.66 12.36 -59.77
N ALA A 356 7.80 11.73 -59.49
CA ALA A 356 9.12 12.24 -59.84
C ALA A 356 9.24 12.39 -61.36
N PRO A 357 9.96 13.41 -61.89
CA PRO A 357 10.12 13.58 -63.32
C PRO A 357 10.92 12.41 -63.90
N GLN A 358 10.30 11.67 -64.81
CA GLN A 358 10.94 10.64 -65.63
C GLN A 358 11.89 11.33 -66.60
N ARG A 359 13.19 10.95 -66.56
CA ARG A 359 14.15 11.29 -67.61
C ARG A 359 13.77 10.52 -68.87
N LEU A 360 13.46 11.24 -69.95
CA LEU A 360 13.30 10.67 -71.28
C LEU A 360 14.65 10.10 -71.76
N HIS A 361 14.63 8.82 -72.14
CA HIS A 361 15.63 8.21 -72.99
C HIS A 361 15.41 8.66 -74.43
N HIS A 362 16.41 9.26 -75.06
CA HIS A 362 16.47 9.36 -76.52
C HIS A 362 17.61 8.48 -77.06
N LEU A 363 17.27 7.76 -78.11
CA LEU A 363 18.06 6.77 -78.83
C LEU A 363 19.36 7.36 -79.42
N GLY A 364 20.40 6.54 -79.43
CA GLY A 364 21.70 6.85 -80.02
C GLY A 364 21.76 6.60 -81.52
N LEU A 365 22.67 7.33 -82.17
CA LEU A 365 23.25 7.02 -83.47
C LEU A 365 24.76 7.31 -83.40
N LEU A 366 25.53 6.23 -83.61
CA LEU A 366 26.85 6.11 -84.25
C LEU A 366 28.09 6.85 -83.68
N ALA A 367 29.05 6.04 -83.22
CA ALA A 367 30.45 6.37 -82.92
C ALA A 367 31.31 6.39 -84.23
N PRO A 368 32.61 6.80 -84.25
CA PRO A 368 33.69 6.02 -83.60
C PRO A 368 34.98 6.75 -83.12
N GLN A 369 35.70 6.03 -82.26
CA GLN A 369 37.17 5.93 -82.08
C GLN A 369 38.07 7.17 -81.83
N ARG A 370 38.86 7.09 -80.74
CA ARG A 370 40.34 7.06 -80.83
C ARG A 370 41.00 6.49 -79.57
N GLN A 371 42.00 5.64 -79.81
CA GLN A 371 42.88 4.98 -78.85
C GLN A 371 44.20 5.75 -78.68
N HIS A 372 44.90 5.43 -77.58
CA HIS A 372 46.36 5.41 -77.33
C HIS A 372 46.92 6.27 -76.16
N ARG A 373 47.59 5.48 -75.29
CA ARG A 373 48.44 5.64 -74.08
C ARG A 373 49.68 6.61 -74.24
N PRO A 374 50.69 6.62 -73.34
CA PRO A 374 50.78 6.95 -71.89
C PRO A 374 52.02 7.85 -71.55
N GLY A 375 52.18 8.24 -70.26
CA GLY A 375 53.49 8.37 -69.59
C GLY A 375 54.17 9.76 -69.49
N PRO A 376 55.05 9.99 -68.48
CA PRO A 376 55.24 11.29 -67.82
C PRO A 376 56.64 11.92 -68.03
N SER A 377 56.84 13.20 -67.67
CA SER A 377 58.06 13.74 -67.02
C SER A 377 58.11 15.29 -66.88
N ALA A 378 58.25 15.72 -65.62
CA ALA A 378 59.39 16.51 -65.10
C ALA A 378 59.50 18.05 -65.28
N PHE A 379 59.86 18.67 -64.14
CA PHE A 379 60.57 19.94 -63.91
C PHE A 379 59.80 21.27 -64.13
N GLN A 380 60.04 22.37 -63.40
CA GLN A 380 60.63 22.65 -62.08
C GLN A 380 60.23 24.10 -61.70
N ARG A 381 60.10 24.32 -60.40
CA ARG A 381 60.03 25.56 -59.57
C ARG A 381 60.88 26.78 -60.05
N PRO A 382 60.71 28.04 -59.54
CA PRO A 382 60.75 28.32 -58.10
C PRO A 382 60.02 29.55 -57.49
N ARG A 383 60.17 29.60 -56.17
CA ARG A 383 59.59 30.41 -55.08
C ARG A 383 60.10 31.87 -55.06
N HIS A 384 59.44 32.76 -54.30
CA HIS A 384 59.99 33.31 -53.03
C HIS A 384 59.09 34.36 -52.30
N LEU A 385 59.12 34.27 -50.95
CA LEU A 385 59.08 35.32 -49.89
C LEU A 385 57.80 36.15 -49.57
N GLY A 386 57.41 36.17 -48.28
CA GLY A 386 56.58 37.22 -47.64
C GLY A 386 57.46 38.33 -47.01
N PRO A 387 57.04 39.16 -46.02
CA PRO A 387 55.73 39.40 -45.36
C PRO A 387 55.41 40.93 -45.12
N LEU A 388 54.42 41.23 -44.24
CA LEU A 388 54.17 42.49 -43.45
C LEU A 388 53.03 43.48 -43.84
N ALA A 389 52.30 43.94 -42.80
CA ALA A 389 51.27 45.02 -42.78
C ALA A 389 51.87 46.35 -42.21
N PRO A 390 51.25 47.57 -42.28
CA PRO A 390 50.14 48.03 -41.38
C PRO A 390 49.19 49.23 -41.82
N GLN A 391 48.05 49.37 -41.09
CA GLN A 391 47.22 50.56 -40.63
C GLN A 391 46.67 51.75 -41.52
N ARG A 392 45.29 51.84 -41.62
CA ARG A 392 44.25 52.94 -41.34
C ARG A 392 44.47 54.46 -41.72
N PRO A 393 43.47 55.43 -41.72
CA PRO A 393 41.97 55.45 -41.49
C PRO A 393 41.07 56.51 -42.29
N ARG A 394 39.75 56.60 -41.90
CA ARG A 394 38.74 57.74 -41.88
C ARG A 394 37.71 58.02 -43.04
N ARG A 395 36.48 58.44 -42.63
CA ARG A 395 35.15 58.66 -43.31
C ARG A 395 34.99 60.12 -43.90
N PRO A 396 33.80 60.76 -44.22
CA PRO A 396 32.34 60.36 -44.36
C PRO A 396 31.43 61.05 -45.47
N GLY A 397 30.24 60.46 -45.78
CA GLY A 397 28.86 60.99 -46.15
C GLY A 397 28.59 62.10 -47.22
N PRO A 398 27.33 62.53 -47.55
CA PRO A 398 25.94 62.01 -47.36
C PRO A 398 25.02 62.11 -48.68
N PRO A 399 23.69 62.48 -48.71
CA PRO A 399 22.53 61.55 -48.80
C PRO A 399 21.36 61.84 -49.83
N ALA A 400 20.41 60.89 -49.90
CA ALA A 400 18.93 60.87 -50.14
C ALA A 400 18.11 61.99 -50.87
N PHE A 401 17.06 61.58 -51.63
CA PHE A 401 15.80 62.35 -51.83
C PHE A 401 14.54 61.45 -52.11
N GLN A 402 13.34 61.92 -51.72
CA GLN A 402 12.03 61.23 -51.69
C GLN A 402 10.96 61.88 -52.61
N ARG A 403 10.06 61.04 -53.21
CA ARG A 403 8.60 61.22 -53.55
C ARG A 403 8.18 62.32 -54.58
N PRO A 404 6.90 62.43 -55.08
CA PRO A 404 5.63 61.65 -54.88
C PRO A 404 4.72 61.35 -56.14
N ARG A 405 3.65 60.56 -55.88
CA ARG A 405 2.27 60.37 -56.45
C ARG A 405 1.76 61.12 -57.73
N HIS A 406 0.99 60.44 -58.61
CA HIS A 406 -0.50 60.44 -58.78
C HIS A 406 -1.01 60.02 -60.19
N LEU A 407 -2.28 59.55 -60.24
CA LEU A 407 -3.28 59.51 -61.34
C LEU A 407 -3.31 58.33 -62.36
N GLY A 408 -4.49 57.68 -62.48
CA GLY A 408 -4.90 56.78 -63.59
C GLY A 408 -5.34 57.57 -64.84
N PRO A 409 -6.14 57.05 -65.81
CA PRO A 409 -7.02 55.86 -65.79
C PRO A 409 -7.02 55.04 -67.12
N LEU A 410 -8.05 54.18 -67.30
CA LEU A 410 -8.64 53.66 -68.56
C LEU A 410 -8.46 52.16 -68.87
N ALA A 411 -9.55 51.42 -68.64
CA ALA A 411 -9.87 50.16 -69.31
C ALA A 411 -10.52 50.43 -70.68
N PRO A 412 -10.57 49.42 -71.56
CA PRO A 412 -11.89 49.01 -72.05
C PRO A 412 -12.11 47.49 -72.07
N GLN A 413 -13.37 47.12 -71.87
CA GLN A 413 -13.96 45.79 -71.98
C GLN A 413 -14.10 45.33 -73.44
N ARG A 414 -13.88 44.03 -73.70
CA ARG A 414 -14.55 43.21 -74.74
C ARG A 414 -14.50 41.75 -74.26
N GLN A 415 -15.61 41.16 -73.82
CA GLN A 415 -16.73 40.53 -74.53
C GLN A 415 -16.65 39.00 -74.46
N ARG A 416 -17.75 38.41 -73.96
CA ARG A 416 -18.02 37.00 -73.69
C ARG A 416 -18.32 36.21 -74.97
N ARG A 417 -18.13 34.88 -74.93
CA ARG A 417 -19.08 33.85 -75.42
C ARG A 417 -18.67 32.42 -74.94
N PRO A 418 -19.55 31.39 -74.99
CA PRO A 418 -20.02 30.70 -73.78
C PRO A 418 -19.91 29.16 -73.80
N GLY A 419 -20.16 28.55 -72.64
CA GLY A 419 -20.84 27.23 -72.55
C GLY A 419 -19.95 25.98 -72.42
N LEU A 420 -19.88 25.43 -71.21
CA LEU A 420 -20.00 23.98 -71.02
C LEU A 420 -20.46 23.67 -69.59
N LEU A 421 -21.63 23.05 -69.53
CA LEU A 421 -22.38 22.64 -68.34
C LEU A 421 -21.57 21.62 -67.51
N ALA A 422 -21.27 21.96 -66.26
CA ALA A 422 -20.80 21.00 -65.26
C ALA A 422 -22.01 20.37 -64.54
N PRO A 423 -22.08 19.03 -64.41
CA PRO A 423 -23.23 18.40 -63.79
C PRO A 423 -23.25 18.64 -62.28
N LEU A 424 -24.43 19.01 -61.77
CA LEU A 424 -24.79 19.03 -60.35
C LEU A 424 -24.55 17.64 -59.74
N ARG A 425 -23.52 17.51 -58.91
CA ARG A 425 -23.37 16.34 -58.04
C ARG A 425 -24.38 16.44 -56.88
N PRO A 426 -25.10 15.36 -56.54
CA PRO A 426 -26.02 15.36 -55.41
C PRO A 426 -25.25 15.57 -54.10
N ARG A 427 -25.76 16.49 -53.26
CA ARG A 427 -25.31 16.70 -51.87
C ARG A 427 -25.43 15.38 -51.10
N ARG A 428 -24.32 14.70 -50.85
CA ARG A 428 -24.24 13.65 -49.82
C ARG A 428 -24.36 14.31 -48.43
N PRO A 429 -25.22 13.82 -47.52
CA PRO A 429 -25.26 14.33 -46.16
C PRO A 429 -23.94 13.99 -45.44
N GLY A 430 -23.25 15.03 -44.94
CA GLY A 430 -22.03 14.90 -44.14
C GLY A 430 -22.31 14.38 -42.72
N PRO A 431 -21.30 13.84 -42.02
CA PRO A 431 -21.47 13.05 -40.81
C PRO A 431 -21.68 13.93 -39.57
N PHE A 432 -22.93 14.32 -39.30
CA PHE A 432 -23.33 14.98 -38.04
C PHE A 432 -23.88 14.01 -36.97
N ALA A 433 -23.49 12.73 -37.02
CA ALA A 433 -23.91 11.70 -36.06
C ALA A 433 -23.01 11.45 -34.82
N PRO A 434 -21.73 11.87 -34.70
CA PRO A 434 -20.87 11.35 -33.63
C PRO A 434 -21.09 12.02 -32.26
N GLN A 435 -21.79 13.16 -32.19
CA GLN A 435 -22.08 13.82 -30.90
C GLN A 435 -23.37 13.33 -30.26
N ARG A 436 -24.43 13.10 -31.03
CA ARG A 436 -25.70 12.51 -30.54
C ARG A 436 -25.49 11.05 -30.13
N LEU A 437 -24.78 10.26 -30.92
CA LEU A 437 -24.44 8.87 -30.58
C LEU A 437 -23.55 8.81 -29.33
N ARG A 438 -22.63 9.77 -29.15
CA ARG A 438 -21.76 9.82 -27.96
C ARG A 438 -22.52 10.28 -26.70
N ARG A 439 -23.52 11.15 -26.82
CA ARG A 439 -24.45 11.45 -25.72
C ARG A 439 -25.29 10.22 -25.42
N LEU A 440 -25.92 9.61 -26.41
CA LEU A 440 -26.69 8.36 -26.27
C LEU A 440 -25.89 7.22 -25.63
N VAL A 441 -24.61 7.03 -25.98
CA VAL A 441 -23.77 6.00 -25.36
C VAL A 441 -23.37 6.35 -23.91
N VAL A 442 -23.17 7.63 -23.59
CA VAL A 442 -22.90 8.06 -22.21
C VAL A 442 -24.18 7.99 -21.38
N THR A 443 -25.32 8.41 -21.93
CA THR A 443 -26.63 8.28 -21.29
C THR A 443 -27.01 6.81 -21.16
N ALA A 444 -26.77 5.96 -22.15
CA ALA A 444 -26.98 4.51 -22.05
C ALA A 444 -26.00 3.84 -21.08
N ALA A 445 -24.76 4.32 -20.93
CA ALA A 445 -23.83 3.82 -19.92
C ALA A 445 -24.21 4.29 -18.50
N CYS A 446 -24.73 5.51 -18.36
CA CYS A 446 -25.29 6.01 -17.10
C CYS A 446 -26.61 5.29 -16.77
N CYS A 447 -27.49 5.06 -17.74
CA CYS A 447 -28.71 4.29 -17.61
C CYS A 447 -28.44 2.79 -17.45
N ALA A 448 -27.32 2.26 -17.94
CA ALA A 448 -26.86 0.89 -17.66
C ALA A 448 -26.22 0.79 -16.28
N TRP A 449 -25.63 1.86 -15.74
CA TRP A 449 -25.18 1.90 -14.34
C TRP A 449 -26.32 2.12 -13.36
N VAL A 450 -27.29 2.99 -13.68
CA VAL A 450 -28.54 3.16 -12.94
C VAL A 450 -29.41 1.92 -13.09
N GLY A 451 -29.42 1.30 -14.27
CA GLY A 451 -30.06 0.02 -14.58
C GLY A 451 -29.35 -1.17 -13.93
N LEU A 452 -28.03 -1.13 -13.72
CA LEU A 452 -27.26 -2.10 -12.95
C LEU A 452 -27.47 -1.89 -11.44
N ALA A 453 -27.58 -0.65 -10.97
CA ALA A 453 -27.97 -0.34 -9.60
C ALA A 453 -29.43 -0.74 -9.32
N LEU A 454 -30.33 -0.57 -10.30
CA LEU A 454 -31.72 -1.03 -10.26
C LEU A 454 -31.86 -2.55 -10.48
N ALA A 455 -31.01 -3.20 -11.29
CA ALA A 455 -31.02 -4.66 -11.48
C ALA A 455 -30.28 -5.42 -10.36
N LEU A 456 -29.40 -4.75 -9.61
CA LEU A 456 -28.95 -5.16 -8.27
C LEU A 456 -30.08 -5.03 -7.23
N SER A 457 -31.26 -4.53 -7.62
CA SER A 457 -32.54 -4.73 -6.92
C SER A 457 -33.17 -6.02 -7.46
N VAL A 458 -32.62 -7.16 -7.05
CA VAL A 458 -33.17 -8.48 -7.41
C VAL A 458 -34.60 -8.62 -6.84
N PRO A 459 -35.56 -9.20 -7.58
CA PRO A 459 -36.94 -9.38 -7.13
C PRO A 459 -37.02 -10.35 -5.95
N GLY A 460 -37.87 -10.07 -4.94
CA GLY A 460 -38.30 -11.08 -3.96
C GLY A 460 -38.24 -10.73 -2.48
N SER A 461 -37.79 -9.54 -2.08
CA SER A 461 -37.96 -9.07 -0.70
C SER A 461 -38.22 -7.56 -0.69
N GLY A 462 -39.34 -7.16 -0.08
CA GLY A 462 -39.91 -5.82 -0.18
C GLY A 462 -38.89 -4.70 0.04
N GLY A 463 -38.98 -3.64 -0.77
CA GLY A 463 -38.08 -2.48 -0.76
C GLY A 463 -37.94 -1.76 0.58
N ALA A 464 -38.78 -2.07 1.57
CA ALA A 464 -38.62 -1.63 2.95
C ALA A 464 -37.42 -2.27 3.69
N GLY A 465 -36.90 -3.41 3.24
CA GLY A 465 -35.76 -4.10 3.86
C GLY A 465 -34.42 -3.41 3.60
N LEU A 466 -34.21 -2.79 2.43
CA LEU A 466 -32.89 -2.28 2.03
C LEU A 466 -32.49 -0.96 2.74
N VAL A 467 -33.48 -0.10 3.03
CA VAL A 467 -33.27 1.11 3.83
C VAL A 467 -33.12 0.75 5.31
N ARG A 468 -33.74 -0.34 5.77
CA ARG A 468 -33.67 -0.81 7.16
C ARG A 468 -32.36 -1.57 7.47
N THR A 469 -31.86 -2.37 6.53
CA THR A 469 -30.65 -3.22 6.66
C THR A 469 -29.31 -2.48 6.73
N GLY A 470 -29.20 -1.26 6.17
CA GLY A 470 -27.99 -0.44 6.27
C GLY A 470 -27.85 0.30 7.61
N THR A 471 -28.92 0.41 8.39
CA THR A 471 -28.95 1.24 9.60
C THR A 471 -28.22 0.59 10.78
N SER A 472 -28.21 -0.74 10.90
CA SER A 472 -27.64 -1.45 12.06
C SER A 472 -26.09 -1.46 12.07
N THR A 473 -25.45 -1.56 10.91
CA THR A 473 -23.97 -1.55 10.80
C THR A 473 -23.40 -0.14 10.80
N VAL A 474 -24.10 0.80 10.15
CA VAL A 474 -23.73 2.22 10.17
C VAL A 474 -23.93 2.81 11.56
N SER A 475 -25.04 2.52 12.24
CA SER A 475 -25.24 2.96 13.64
C SER A 475 -24.19 2.40 14.59
N ALA A 476 -23.75 1.13 14.40
CA ALA A 476 -22.65 0.55 15.16
C ALA A 476 -21.36 1.38 15.00
N ARG A 477 -20.98 1.69 13.75
CA ARG A 477 -19.78 2.47 13.45
C ARG A 477 -19.86 3.89 13.98
N LEU A 478 -21.02 4.54 13.86
CA LEU A 478 -21.23 5.89 14.41
C LEU A 478 -21.09 5.92 15.94
N LEU A 479 -21.59 4.91 16.63
CA LEU A 479 -21.42 4.76 18.08
C LEU A 479 -19.92 4.60 18.43
N MET A 480 -19.21 3.73 17.71
CA MET A 480 -17.77 3.54 17.91
C MET A 480 -16.98 4.82 17.63
N TYR A 481 -17.35 5.57 16.58
CA TYR A 481 -16.71 6.85 16.25
C TYR A 481 -16.96 7.90 17.33
N ARG A 482 -18.16 7.94 17.93
CA ARG A 482 -18.45 8.84 19.05
C ARG A 482 -17.50 8.56 20.23
N ASP A 483 -17.39 7.31 20.65
CA ASP A 483 -16.53 6.92 21.77
C ASP A 483 -15.04 7.14 21.42
N ALA A 484 -14.64 6.93 20.16
CA ALA A 484 -13.30 7.24 19.69
C ALA A 484 -12.99 8.74 19.73
N ILE A 485 -13.92 9.59 19.32
CA ILE A 485 -13.75 11.06 19.35
C ILE A 485 -13.59 11.54 20.80
N GLU A 486 -14.36 10.99 21.74
CA GLU A 486 -14.22 11.30 23.15
C GLU A 486 -12.82 10.94 23.67
N GLN A 487 -12.29 9.78 23.26
CA GLN A 487 -10.92 9.38 23.56
C GLN A 487 -9.86 10.29 22.91
N ILE A 488 -10.09 10.77 21.68
CA ILE A 488 -9.18 11.68 20.96
C ILE A 488 -9.09 13.03 21.67
N ARG A 489 -10.20 13.56 22.19
CA ARG A 489 -10.24 14.88 22.87
C ARG A 489 -9.28 14.97 24.06
N ASN A 490 -8.97 13.85 24.70
CA ASN A 490 -8.07 13.82 25.85
C ASN A 490 -6.58 13.97 25.46
N THR A 491 -6.19 13.59 24.24
CA THR A 491 -4.81 13.66 23.75
C THR A 491 -4.79 13.96 22.23
N PRO A 492 -5.27 15.14 21.80
CA PRO A 492 -5.61 15.38 20.40
C PRO A 492 -4.39 15.56 19.50
N LEU A 493 -3.31 16.16 20.01
CA LEU A 493 -2.12 16.48 19.20
C LEU A 493 -1.21 15.27 19.00
N TRP A 494 -0.87 14.59 20.10
CA TRP A 494 0.16 13.54 20.14
C TRP A 494 -0.40 12.13 20.04
N GLY A 495 -1.65 11.88 20.44
CA GLY A 495 -2.19 10.52 20.54
C GLY A 495 -1.59 9.72 21.72
N ARG A 496 -1.81 8.40 21.75
CA ARG A 496 -1.42 7.54 22.89
C ARG A 496 -0.56 6.30 22.52
N GLY A 497 0.04 6.27 21.34
CA GLY A 497 0.89 5.18 20.86
C GLY A 497 0.15 4.22 19.92
N GLY A 498 0.65 3.00 19.71
CA GLY A 498 0.03 2.02 18.82
C GLY A 498 -1.08 1.20 19.48
N ASP A 499 -2.04 0.76 18.66
CA ASP A 499 -3.18 -0.11 19.02
C ASP A 499 -4.03 0.44 20.19
N VAL A 500 -4.24 1.77 20.21
CA VAL A 500 -4.97 2.45 21.30
C VAL A 500 -6.40 1.94 21.38
N TRP A 501 -7.15 1.96 20.26
CA TRP A 501 -8.55 1.53 20.24
C TRP A 501 -8.71 0.11 20.79
N ARG A 502 -7.92 -0.84 20.29
CA ARG A 502 -7.95 -2.24 20.71
C ARG A 502 -7.72 -2.40 22.21
N SER A 503 -6.87 -1.54 22.77
CA SER A 503 -6.48 -1.59 24.18
C SER A 503 -7.54 -0.98 25.09
N VAL A 504 -8.28 0.04 24.64
CA VAL A 504 -9.18 0.81 25.52
C VAL A 504 -10.67 0.61 25.25
N TYR A 505 -11.08 0.11 24.08
CA TYR A 505 -12.51 0.14 23.67
C TYR A 505 -13.44 -0.49 24.72
N ARG A 506 -13.03 -1.57 25.39
CA ARG A 506 -13.83 -2.26 26.43
C ARG A 506 -14.09 -1.41 27.68
N SER A 507 -13.25 -0.40 27.92
CA SER A 507 -13.34 0.50 29.07
C SER A 507 -14.12 1.79 28.75
N ILE A 508 -14.08 2.25 27.49
CA ILE A 508 -14.67 3.53 27.06
C ILE A 508 -16.05 3.38 26.42
N GLN A 509 -16.47 2.15 26.12
CA GLN A 509 -17.77 1.84 25.53
C GLN A 509 -18.93 2.58 26.20
N SER A 510 -19.70 3.34 25.42
CA SER A 510 -20.96 3.95 25.86
C SER A 510 -22.12 2.96 25.82
N GLN A 511 -22.12 2.00 24.88
CA GLN A 511 -23.04 0.86 24.87
C GLN A 511 -22.27 -0.46 24.62
N PRO A 512 -22.84 -1.62 25.00
CA PRO A 512 -22.21 -2.93 24.88
C PRO A 512 -22.06 -3.47 23.43
N TYR A 513 -21.35 -2.75 22.56
CA TYR A 513 -21.00 -3.22 21.23
C TYR A 513 -19.79 -4.17 21.24
N VAL A 514 -19.55 -4.86 20.12
CA VAL A 514 -18.31 -5.62 19.87
C VAL A 514 -17.54 -5.01 18.70
N GLY A 515 -16.21 -4.92 18.82
CA GLY A 515 -15.38 -4.39 17.74
C GLY A 515 -14.02 -3.89 18.21
N ALA A 516 -13.01 -4.75 18.15
CA ALA A 516 -11.62 -4.39 18.49
C ALA A 516 -10.93 -3.48 17.44
N GLN A 517 -11.63 -3.12 16.38
CA GLN A 517 -11.18 -2.25 15.29
C GLN A 517 -12.17 -1.08 15.18
N VAL A 518 -11.69 0.16 15.06
CA VAL A 518 -12.58 1.33 14.99
C VAL A 518 -13.31 1.45 13.66
N HIS A 519 -12.92 0.68 12.64
CA HIS A 519 -13.48 0.70 11.28
C HIS A 519 -13.28 2.05 10.56
N SER A 520 -12.14 2.70 10.79
CA SER A 520 -11.63 3.79 9.97
C SER A 520 -10.13 3.93 10.23
N GLY A 521 -9.30 3.70 9.21
CA GLY A 521 -7.84 3.82 9.34
C GLY A 521 -7.39 5.22 9.75
N TYR A 522 -8.13 6.26 9.36
CA TYR A 522 -7.81 7.65 9.73
C TYR A 522 -8.11 7.95 11.20
N ILE A 523 -9.22 7.43 11.73
CA ILE A 523 -9.54 7.56 13.16
C ILE A 523 -8.55 6.75 14.00
N ASP A 524 -8.13 5.57 13.53
CA ASP A 524 -7.10 4.77 14.20
C ASP A 524 -5.75 5.52 14.27
N ILE A 525 -5.30 6.12 13.15
CA ILE A 525 -4.09 6.96 13.15
C ILE A 525 -4.24 8.16 14.10
N LEU A 526 -5.42 8.78 14.16
CA LEU A 526 -5.69 9.92 15.04
C LEU A 526 -5.67 9.52 16.52
N LEU A 527 -6.20 8.35 16.87
CA LEU A 527 -6.07 7.79 18.24
C LEU A 527 -4.61 7.50 18.58
N ASN A 528 -3.86 6.98 17.61
CA ASN A 528 -2.52 6.49 17.85
C ASN A 528 -1.48 7.62 17.94
N LEU A 529 -1.44 8.52 16.95
CA LEU A 529 -0.42 9.56 16.76
C LEU A 529 -1.00 10.98 16.75
N GLY A 530 -2.28 11.14 17.09
CA GLY A 530 -2.95 12.44 17.12
C GLY A 530 -3.03 13.12 15.75
N VAL A 531 -3.33 14.41 15.78
CA VAL A 531 -3.43 15.26 14.59
C VAL A 531 -2.10 15.32 13.83
N ILE A 532 -0.96 15.18 14.52
CA ILE A 532 0.37 15.18 13.88
C ILE A 532 0.49 14.00 12.92
N GLY A 533 0.23 12.77 13.38
CA GLY A 533 0.29 11.58 12.53
C GLY A 533 -0.75 11.63 11.39
N LEU A 534 -1.95 12.15 11.68
CA LEU A 534 -2.99 12.29 10.67
C LEU A 534 -2.58 13.25 9.55
N ILE A 535 -2.02 14.43 9.88
CA ILE A 535 -1.53 15.40 8.90
C ILE A 535 -0.44 14.78 8.02
N VAL A 536 0.50 14.05 8.62
CA VAL A 536 1.58 13.38 7.88
C VAL A 536 1.00 12.41 6.83
N ILE A 537 0.04 11.57 7.22
CA ILE A 537 -0.58 10.60 6.32
C ILE A 537 -1.47 11.24 5.26
N LEU A 538 -2.31 12.22 5.63
CA LEU A 538 -3.16 12.92 4.67
C LEU A 538 -2.34 13.71 3.65
N THR A 539 -1.25 14.34 4.09
CA THR A 539 -0.31 15.03 3.19
C THR A 539 0.32 14.05 2.22
N TRP A 540 0.75 12.88 2.71
CA TRP A 540 1.34 11.83 1.89
C TRP A 540 0.37 11.29 0.83
N ILE A 541 -0.84 10.91 1.24
CA ILE A 541 -1.90 10.40 0.35
C ILE A 541 -2.27 11.46 -0.69
N THR A 542 -2.48 12.70 -0.25
CA THR A 542 -2.86 13.81 -1.13
C THR A 542 -1.76 14.14 -2.13
N ALA A 543 -0.49 14.18 -1.69
CA ALA A 543 0.64 14.42 -2.58
C ALA A 543 0.80 13.32 -3.63
N ALA A 544 0.67 12.05 -3.23
CA ALA A 544 0.72 10.90 -4.13
C ALA A 544 -0.45 10.94 -5.14
N GLY A 545 -1.67 11.16 -4.68
CA GLY A 545 -2.86 11.29 -5.51
C GLY A 545 -2.78 12.45 -6.50
N LEU A 546 -2.38 13.64 -6.04
CA LEU A 546 -2.22 14.83 -6.87
C LEU A 546 -1.16 14.62 -7.96
N LEU A 547 -0.07 13.91 -7.64
CA LEU A 547 0.95 13.59 -8.62
C LEU A 547 0.45 12.59 -9.68
N LEU A 548 -0.26 11.54 -9.26
CA LEU A 548 -0.89 10.59 -10.18
C LEU A 548 -1.90 11.30 -11.10
N TYR A 549 -2.70 12.22 -10.54
CA TYR A 549 -3.63 13.06 -11.28
C TYR A 549 -2.92 13.97 -12.30
N ARG A 550 -1.90 14.72 -11.87
CA ARG A 550 -1.11 15.62 -12.75
C ARG A 550 -0.44 14.88 -13.90
N ARG A 551 -0.08 13.61 -13.70
CA ARG A 551 0.48 12.73 -14.76
C ARG A 551 -0.59 12.00 -15.58
N ARG A 552 -1.88 12.23 -15.32
CA ARG A 552 -3.02 11.50 -15.88
C ARG A 552 -2.82 9.97 -15.81
N SER A 553 -2.24 9.53 -14.70
CA SER A 553 -1.79 8.15 -14.54
C SER A 553 -2.98 7.20 -14.40
N PRO A 554 -3.01 6.05 -15.11
CA PRO A 554 -4.03 5.01 -14.90
C PRO A 554 -4.14 4.53 -13.45
N TRP A 555 -3.04 4.64 -12.73
CA TRP A 555 -2.86 4.20 -11.35
C TRP A 555 -3.61 5.08 -10.33
N LEU A 556 -4.16 6.22 -10.74
CA LEU A 556 -4.99 7.03 -9.84
C LEU A 556 -6.28 6.31 -9.44
N ALA A 557 -6.90 5.60 -10.38
CA ALA A 557 -8.16 4.90 -10.15
C ALA A 557 -8.06 3.85 -9.02
N PRO A 558 -7.13 2.88 -9.05
CA PRO A 558 -6.94 1.96 -7.93
C PRO A 558 -6.51 2.65 -6.64
N PHE A 559 -5.73 3.73 -6.71
CA PHE A 559 -5.32 4.51 -5.54
C PHE A 559 -6.53 5.08 -4.80
N ILE A 560 -7.46 5.71 -5.53
CA ILE A 560 -8.70 6.29 -4.99
C ILE A 560 -9.52 5.23 -4.25
N VAL A 561 -9.66 4.02 -4.81
CA VAL A 561 -10.44 2.94 -4.16
C VAL A 561 -9.87 2.64 -2.77
N LEU A 562 -8.56 2.37 -2.69
CA LEU A 562 -7.91 2.00 -1.45
C LEU A 562 -7.94 3.13 -0.42
N THR A 563 -7.72 4.38 -0.82
CA THR A 563 -7.68 5.52 0.10
C THR A 563 -9.06 5.93 0.61
N LEU A 564 -10.10 5.84 -0.23
CA LEU A 564 -11.46 6.17 0.20
C LEU A 564 -12.04 5.06 1.08
N HIS A 565 -11.83 3.80 0.71
CA HIS A 565 -12.36 2.68 1.49
C HIS A 565 -11.71 2.59 2.89
N ALA A 566 -10.43 2.96 3.01
CA ALA A 566 -9.75 3.03 4.31
C ALA A 566 -10.37 4.04 5.29
N GLY A 567 -11.22 4.96 4.83
CA GLY A 567 -12.01 5.82 5.70
C GLY A 567 -13.32 5.19 6.18
N ILE A 568 -13.79 4.15 5.49
CA ILE A 568 -15.04 3.42 5.74
C ILE A 568 -14.80 2.18 6.62
N ASP A 569 -13.62 1.55 6.50
CA ASP A 569 -13.28 0.30 7.19
C ASP A 569 -11.84 0.28 7.73
N PHE A 570 -11.46 -0.80 8.43
CA PHE A 570 -10.12 -0.97 9.02
C PHE A 570 -9.09 -1.58 8.04
N ASP A 571 -9.18 -1.27 6.74
CA ASP A 571 -8.30 -1.86 5.72
C ASP A 571 -6.81 -1.67 6.04
N MET A 572 -6.46 -0.54 6.66
CA MET A 572 -5.10 -0.19 7.04
C MET A 572 -4.49 -1.12 8.11
N SER A 573 -5.27 -2.01 8.73
CA SER A 573 -4.77 -3.09 9.60
C SER A 573 -4.15 -4.26 8.80
N TYR A 574 -4.34 -4.30 7.47
CA TYR A 574 -3.76 -5.27 6.56
C TYR A 574 -2.49 -4.71 5.91
N GLY A 575 -1.34 -5.36 6.14
CA GLY A 575 -0.07 -4.97 5.51
C GLY A 575 -0.13 -4.95 3.97
N LEU A 576 -0.93 -5.81 3.34
CA LEU A 576 -1.15 -5.80 1.88
C LEU A 576 -1.62 -4.44 1.35
N ILE A 577 -2.48 -3.73 2.10
CA ILE A 577 -3.01 -2.42 1.70
C ILE A 577 -1.88 -1.38 1.67
N TRP A 578 -0.99 -1.37 2.67
CA TRP A 578 0.18 -0.49 2.68
C TRP A 578 1.16 -0.81 1.56
N LEU A 579 1.42 -2.11 1.29
CA LEU A 579 2.26 -2.51 0.16
C LEU A 579 1.70 -1.99 -1.16
N LEU A 580 0.38 -2.10 -1.40
CA LEU A 580 -0.28 -1.58 -2.60
C LEU A 580 -0.28 -0.03 -2.66
N LEU A 581 -0.56 0.65 -1.55
CA LEU A 581 -0.54 2.12 -1.46
C LEU A 581 0.84 2.71 -1.73
N ILE A 582 1.91 1.97 -1.46
CA ILE A 582 3.29 2.34 -1.84
C ILE A 582 3.57 1.96 -3.30
N TRP A 583 3.16 0.77 -3.72
CA TRP A 583 3.41 0.22 -5.06
C TRP A 583 2.83 1.08 -6.18
N ILE A 584 1.58 1.52 -5.98
CA ILE A 584 0.78 2.26 -6.95
C ILE A 584 1.43 3.61 -7.33
N PRO A 585 1.79 4.51 -6.39
CA PRO A 585 2.51 5.74 -6.70
C PRO A 585 3.91 5.48 -7.27
N VAL A 586 4.68 4.50 -6.77
CA VAL A 586 6.03 4.23 -7.30
C VAL A 586 5.97 3.86 -8.78
N LEU A 587 5.06 2.98 -9.20
CA LEU A 587 4.95 2.62 -10.62
C LEU A 587 4.20 3.66 -11.46
N GLY A 588 3.20 4.30 -10.87
CA GLY A 588 2.34 5.28 -11.54
C GLY A 588 3.03 6.60 -11.84
N THR A 589 4.12 6.92 -11.15
CA THR A 589 4.88 8.15 -11.32
C THR A 589 6.12 7.96 -12.20
N ASN A 590 6.76 6.79 -12.17
CA ASN A 590 7.96 6.49 -12.95
C ASN A 590 7.67 6.10 -14.43
N GLY A 591 6.55 6.53 -15.02
CA GLY A 591 6.20 6.26 -16.42
C GLY A 591 7.03 7.08 -17.44
N ILE A 592 7.61 6.40 -18.45
CA ILE A 592 8.19 7.02 -19.65
C ILE A 592 7.05 7.47 -20.57
N PRO A 593 7.11 8.64 -21.24
CA PRO A 593 6.14 9.00 -22.27
C PRO A 593 6.05 7.91 -23.36
N VAL A 594 4.83 7.61 -23.78
CA VAL A 594 4.40 6.44 -24.59
C VAL A 594 5.19 6.23 -25.90
N ARG A 595 5.93 7.22 -26.39
CA ARG A 595 6.65 7.19 -27.69
C ARG A 595 7.81 6.19 -27.77
N ARG A 596 8.46 5.78 -26.66
CA ARG A 596 9.64 4.87 -26.68
C ARG A 596 9.34 3.38 -26.47
N MET A 597 8.08 2.98 -26.25
CA MET A 597 7.72 1.57 -25.95
C MET A 597 7.80 0.62 -27.16
N ARG A 598 7.95 1.13 -28.39
CA ARG A 598 8.00 0.30 -29.61
C ARG A 598 9.25 -0.57 -29.76
N ALA A 599 10.34 -0.28 -29.03
CA ALA A 599 11.62 -0.99 -29.21
C ALA A 599 11.91 -2.12 -28.19
N LEU A 600 11.09 -2.28 -27.15
CA LEU A 600 11.39 -3.21 -26.03
C LEU A 600 10.41 -4.38 -25.92
N SER A 601 9.47 -4.54 -26.85
CA SER A 601 8.40 -5.55 -26.77
C SER A 601 8.75 -6.92 -27.34
N MET A 602 10.01 -7.21 -27.70
CA MET A 602 10.35 -8.42 -28.45
C MET A 602 10.85 -9.61 -27.59
N GLU A 603 11.16 -9.44 -26.30
CA GLU A 603 11.76 -10.54 -25.51
C GLU A 603 11.13 -10.75 -24.12
N SER A 604 9.81 -10.93 -24.04
CA SER A 604 9.20 -11.47 -22.83
C SER A 604 8.49 -12.80 -23.17
N ARG A 605 9.27 -13.89 -23.26
CA ARG A 605 8.71 -15.24 -23.22
C ARG A 605 8.16 -15.52 -21.83
N ILE A 606 7.01 -16.18 -21.83
CA ILE A 606 6.18 -16.57 -20.69
C ILE A 606 6.94 -17.61 -19.87
N PHE A 607 6.96 -17.48 -18.54
CA PHE A 607 7.36 -18.55 -17.64
C PHE A 607 6.17 -18.86 -16.72
N LEU A 608 5.55 -20.01 -16.98
CA LEU A 608 4.66 -20.74 -16.07
C LEU A 608 5.45 -22.00 -15.64
N LEU A 609 5.35 -22.35 -14.37
CA LEU A 609 6.12 -23.36 -13.63
C LEU A 609 6.04 -24.79 -14.23
N PRO A 610 7.03 -25.65 -13.90
CA PRO A 610 6.84 -26.70 -12.89
C PRO A 610 8.00 -26.69 -11.87
N GLY A 611 7.84 -27.01 -10.59
CA GLY A 611 7.48 -28.33 -10.08
C GLY A 611 8.66 -28.86 -9.25
N GLN A 612 8.86 -28.29 -8.07
CA GLN A 612 9.65 -28.78 -6.92
C GLN A 612 9.54 -27.67 -5.86
N ILE A 613 8.98 -27.97 -4.69
CA ILE A 613 8.96 -27.04 -3.55
C ILE A 613 10.32 -27.19 -2.85
N PRO A 614 11.23 -26.21 -2.86
CA PRO A 614 12.37 -26.23 -1.94
C PRO A 614 11.99 -25.46 -0.67
N THR A 615 12.35 -26.05 0.46
CA THR A 615 12.84 -25.45 1.73
C THR A 615 12.84 -23.92 1.91
N PRO A 616 12.70 -23.41 3.16
CA PRO A 616 12.02 -22.14 3.48
C PRO A 616 12.51 -20.91 2.71
N ALA A 617 11.56 -20.10 2.22
CA ALA A 617 11.70 -18.91 1.38
C ALA A 617 12.76 -17.87 1.82
N HIS A 618 13.27 -17.94 3.05
CA HIS A 618 14.33 -17.08 3.56
C HIS A 618 15.69 -17.32 2.87
N THR A 619 16.00 -18.57 2.47
CA THR A 619 17.31 -18.96 1.93
C THR A 619 17.51 -18.42 0.50
N TYR A 620 16.43 -18.36 -0.27
CA TYR A 620 16.44 -17.85 -1.65
C TYR A 620 16.69 -16.33 -1.69
N TRP A 621 16.15 -15.59 -0.71
CA TRP A 621 16.36 -14.15 -0.56
C TRP A 621 17.79 -13.82 -0.11
N ILE A 622 18.34 -14.59 0.84
CA ILE A 622 19.73 -14.44 1.29
C ILE A 622 20.70 -14.70 0.12
N HIS A 623 20.55 -15.82 -0.61
CA HIS A 623 21.42 -16.12 -1.75
C HIS A 623 21.30 -15.12 -2.92
N LEU A 624 20.10 -14.57 -3.17
CA LEU A 624 19.89 -13.60 -4.24
C LEU A 624 20.55 -12.25 -3.92
N VAL A 625 20.44 -11.78 -2.67
CA VAL A 625 21.05 -10.52 -2.21
C VAL A 625 22.57 -10.65 -2.11
N THR A 626 23.10 -11.77 -1.63
CA THR A 626 24.56 -12.00 -1.53
C THR A 626 25.20 -12.02 -2.93
N ARG A 627 24.54 -12.55 -3.97
CA ARG A 627 25.04 -12.51 -5.36
C ARG A 627 24.83 -11.18 -6.07
N LEU A 628 23.76 -10.44 -5.73
CA LEU A 628 23.49 -9.08 -6.22
C LEU A 628 24.59 -8.08 -5.86
N TYR A 629 25.27 -8.38 -4.77
CA TYR A 629 26.10 -7.44 -4.05
C TYR A 629 27.60 -7.74 -4.19
N ASN A 630 27.96 -9.00 -4.48
CA ASN A 630 29.33 -9.41 -4.70
C ASN A 630 29.77 -9.20 -6.16
N ARG A 631 29.70 -7.95 -6.63
CA ARG A 631 30.29 -7.55 -7.92
C ARG A 631 31.55 -6.74 -7.66
N ASN A 632 32.64 -7.44 -7.39
CA ASN A 632 33.94 -6.98 -7.86
C ASN A 632 33.82 -6.80 -9.38
N SER A 633 34.07 -5.58 -9.85
CA SER A 633 34.47 -5.40 -11.23
C SER A 633 35.76 -6.19 -11.42
N PRO A 634 35.95 -6.96 -12.51
CA PRO A 634 37.30 -7.33 -12.90
C PRO A 634 38.04 -6.02 -13.15
N SER A 635 39.09 -5.78 -12.38
CA SER A 635 40.09 -4.77 -12.69
C SER A 635 40.65 -5.13 -14.05
N HIS A 636 40.30 -4.35 -15.09
CA HIS A 636 41.11 -4.33 -16.29
C HIS A 636 42.48 -3.81 -15.86
N THR A 637 43.49 -4.67 -15.97
CA THR A 637 44.90 -4.30 -15.96
C THR A 637 45.11 -3.27 -17.05
N LEU A 638 45.31 -2.02 -16.66
CA LEU A 638 45.97 -1.03 -17.52
C LEU A 638 47.45 -1.41 -17.59
N PRO A 639 48.12 -1.22 -18.75
CA PRO A 639 49.56 -1.41 -18.83
C PRO A 639 50.27 -0.41 -17.90
N ASP A 640 51.37 -0.87 -17.29
CA ASP A 640 52.23 -0.07 -16.42
C ASP A 640 52.66 1.22 -17.13
N ILE A 641 52.23 2.35 -16.59
CA ILE A 641 52.81 3.66 -16.90
C ILE A 641 53.81 3.94 -15.78
N PRO A 642 55.07 4.33 -16.09
CA PRO A 642 56.08 4.62 -15.07
C PRO A 642 55.58 5.70 -14.11
N ARG A 643 55.82 5.49 -12.80
CA ARG A 643 55.55 6.51 -11.78
C ARG A 643 56.42 7.74 -12.07
N PRO A 644 55.86 8.97 -12.12
CA PRO A 644 56.68 10.16 -12.08
C PRO A 644 57.31 10.33 -10.69
N PRO A 645 58.42 11.07 -10.57
CA PRO A 645 59.13 11.22 -9.31
C PRO A 645 58.29 11.98 -8.29
N GLU A 646 58.57 11.67 -7.04
CA GLU A 646 58.02 12.27 -5.84
C GLU A 646 58.19 13.80 -5.85
N GLN A 647 57.10 14.55 -6.09
CA GLN A 647 57.08 15.99 -5.89
C GLN A 647 56.03 16.42 -4.87
N GLU A 648 56.58 17.04 -3.83
CA GLU A 648 56.04 17.91 -2.79
C GLU A 648 54.53 17.95 -2.52
N ARG A 649 54.23 17.53 -1.30
CA ARG A 649 52.95 17.59 -0.62
C ARG A 649 52.48 19.04 -0.43
N VAL A 650 51.84 19.63 -1.43
CA VAL A 650 51.12 20.92 -1.27
C VAL A 650 49.91 20.71 -0.35
N LYS A 651 49.92 21.40 0.80
CA LYS A 651 48.81 21.46 1.78
C LYS A 651 47.60 22.24 1.21
N GLY A 652 46.89 21.66 0.25
CA GLY A 652 45.59 22.15 -0.21
C GLY A 652 44.46 21.65 0.71
N LYS A 653 43.64 22.57 1.24
CA LYS A 653 42.49 22.30 2.13
C LYS A 653 41.65 21.11 1.63
N ARG A 654 41.80 19.95 2.27
CA ARG A 654 40.90 18.81 2.11
C ARG A 654 39.51 19.27 2.56
N SER A 655 38.58 19.51 1.63
CA SER A 655 37.16 19.62 2.02
C SER A 655 36.71 18.21 2.41
N LEU A 656 36.85 17.90 3.71
CA LEU A 656 36.41 16.67 4.36
C LEU A 656 34.87 16.52 4.23
N ASN A 657 34.36 16.00 3.11
CA ASN A 657 32.97 15.52 3.03
C ASN A 657 32.86 14.13 3.66
N TYR A 658 32.94 14.06 5.00
CA TYR A 658 32.85 12.83 5.81
C TYR A 658 31.39 12.44 6.10
N ALA A 659 30.45 13.32 5.75
CA ALA A 659 29.01 13.17 5.98
C ALA A 659 28.40 11.81 5.57
N PRO A 660 28.69 11.21 4.38
CA PRO A 660 28.07 9.93 4.02
C PRO A 660 28.58 8.76 4.87
N ARG A 661 29.79 8.84 5.46
CA ARG A 661 30.30 7.82 6.41
C ARG A 661 29.62 7.94 7.77
N LEU A 662 29.43 9.17 8.24
CA LEU A 662 28.82 9.45 9.55
C LEU A 662 27.36 9.02 9.63
N ILE A 663 26.65 8.95 8.50
CA ILE A 663 25.22 8.57 8.48
C ILE A 663 25.04 7.08 8.17
N ALA A 664 25.85 6.50 7.28
CA ALA A 664 25.67 5.11 6.84
C ALA A 664 25.94 4.08 7.95
N GLY A 665 26.93 4.32 8.81
CA GLY A 665 27.25 3.45 9.94
C GLY A 665 26.09 3.35 10.95
N PRO A 666 25.65 4.48 11.53
CA PRO A 666 24.51 4.50 12.46
C PRO A 666 23.20 3.98 11.85
N ALA A 667 22.93 4.29 10.57
CA ALA A 667 21.75 3.76 9.89
C ALA A 667 21.79 2.22 9.75
N ALA A 668 22.95 1.65 9.40
CA ALA A 668 23.12 0.20 9.34
C ALA A 668 22.96 -0.45 10.72
N MET A 669 23.53 0.15 11.75
CA MET A 669 23.39 -0.30 13.13
C MET A 669 21.93 -0.26 13.59
N LEU A 670 21.19 0.79 13.27
CA LEU A 670 19.76 0.90 13.55
C LEU A 670 18.97 -0.26 12.90
N PHE A 671 19.22 -0.55 11.61
CA PHE A 671 18.55 -1.67 10.94
C PHE A 671 18.95 -3.04 11.53
N LEU A 672 20.19 -3.23 11.97
CA LEU A 672 20.58 -4.45 12.69
C LEU A 672 19.81 -4.60 14.01
N LEU A 673 19.66 -3.51 14.78
CA LEU A 673 18.87 -3.51 16.01
C LEU A 673 17.39 -3.83 15.72
N LEU A 674 16.78 -3.20 14.71
CA LEU A 674 15.40 -3.51 14.31
C LEU A 674 15.24 -4.97 13.85
N SER A 675 16.25 -5.53 13.17
CA SER A 675 16.29 -6.95 12.80
C SER A 675 16.33 -7.84 14.03
N MET A 676 17.19 -7.53 15.01
CA MET A 676 17.29 -8.28 16.26
C MET A 676 15.98 -8.23 17.05
N VAL A 677 15.37 -7.07 17.20
CA VAL A 677 14.07 -6.91 17.88
C VAL A 677 12.99 -7.75 17.19
N SER A 678 12.94 -7.72 15.86
CA SER A 678 11.98 -8.52 15.09
C SER A 678 12.20 -10.03 15.28
N LEU A 679 13.44 -10.49 15.32
CA LEU A 679 13.76 -11.90 15.59
C LEU A 679 13.39 -12.31 17.03
N SER A 680 13.67 -11.47 18.01
CA SER A 680 13.28 -11.71 19.41
C SER A 680 11.77 -11.83 19.57
N LEU A 681 11.01 -10.97 18.89
CA LEU A 681 9.54 -11.02 18.86
C LEU A 681 9.01 -12.30 18.21
N MET A 682 9.53 -12.65 17.03
CA MET A 682 9.19 -13.89 16.33
C MET A 682 9.45 -15.11 17.22
N GLN A 683 10.63 -15.17 17.85
CA GLN A 683 11.00 -16.29 18.69
C GLN A 683 10.14 -16.34 19.96
N SER A 684 9.84 -15.18 20.58
CA SER A 684 8.91 -15.10 21.71
C SER A 684 7.52 -15.63 21.34
N GLU A 685 6.99 -15.26 20.16
CA GLU A 685 5.68 -15.73 19.68
C GLU A 685 5.67 -17.25 19.46
N ARG A 686 6.70 -17.78 18.81
CA ARG A 686 6.87 -19.23 18.57
C ARG A 686 6.93 -20.01 19.88
N LEU A 687 7.76 -19.59 20.83
CA LEU A 687 7.90 -20.26 22.14
C LEU A 687 6.60 -20.22 22.94
N THR A 688 5.87 -19.11 22.88
CA THR A 688 4.55 -18.99 23.52
C THR A 688 3.56 -19.99 22.90
N GLY A 689 3.53 -20.10 21.58
CA GLY A 689 2.69 -21.06 20.87
C GLY A 689 2.99 -22.52 21.24
N GLN A 690 4.27 -22.89 21.30
CA GLN A 690 4.70 -24.22 21.76
C GLN A 690 4.29 -24.48 23.21
N ALA A 691 4.47 -23.51 24.10
CA ALA A 691 4.07 -23.65 25.50
C ALA A 691 2.56 -23.83 25.68
N LEU A 692 1.73 -23.12 24.90
CA LEU A 692 0.27 -23.29 24.96
C LEU A 692 -0.17 -24.71 24.55
N GLN A 693 0.54 -25.36 23.63
CA GLN A 693 0.23 -26.75 23.25
C GLN A 693 0.56 -27.74 24.37
N LEU A 694 1.59 -27.46 25.17
CA LEU A 694 2.06 -28.31 26.26
C LEU A 694 1.28 -28.13 27.59
N ILE A 695 0.64 -26.97 27.79
CA ILE A 695 -0.04 -26.58 29.04
C ILE A 695 -1.41 -27.25 29.25
N THR A 696 -1.90 -28.01 28.27
CA THR A 696 -3.10 -28.86 28.41
C THR A 696 -2.98 -29.85 29.59
N MET A 697 -1.75 -30.16 30.03
CA MET A 697 -1.48 -30.85 31.29
C MET A 697 -0.95 -29.82 32.32
N LYS A 698 -1.64 -29.67 33.46
CA LYS A 698 -1.16 -28.81 34.56
C LYS A 698 0.25 -29.25 34.99
N ASN A 699 1.15 -28.28 35.24
CA ASN A 699 2.53 -28.49 35.69
C ASN A 699 3.49 -29.15 34.67
N ASN A 700 3.50 -28.71 33.41
CA ASN A 700 4.58 -29.09 32.49
C ASN A 700 5.82 -28.16 32.67
N PRO A 701 6.97 -28.66 33.17
CA PRO A 701 8.17 -27.84 33.42
C PRO A 701 8.78 -27.28 32.13
N GLU A 702 8.63 -27.99 31.00
CA GLU A 702 9.07 -27.52 29.70
C GLU A 702 8.27 -26.28 29.28
N ALA A 703 6.94 -26.31 29.44
CA ALA A 703 6.10 -25.16 29.11
C ALA A 703 6.46 -23.92 29.96
N VAL A 704 6.75 -24.11 31.25
CA VAL A 704 7.22 -23.04 32.14
C VAL A 704 8.55 -22.44 31.64
N TYR A 705 9.50 -23.30 31.26
CA TYR A 705 10.79 -22.86 30.69
C TYR A 705 10.61 -22.06 29.40
N LEU A 706 9.79 -22.56 28.46
CA LEU A 706 9.50 -21.89 27.20
C LEU A 706 8.86 -20.51 27.42
N LEU A 707 7.93 -20.38 28.38
CA LEU A 707 7.29 -19.10 28.72
C LEU A 707 8.27 -18.12 29.37
N LYS A 708 9.11 -18.57 30.31
CA LYS A 708 10.17 -17.73 30.89
C LYS A 708 11.11 -17.21 29.80
N ARG A 709 11.51 -18.07 28.87
CA ARG A 709 12.34 -17.69 27.72
C ARG A 709 11.63 -16.71 26.78
N ALA A 710 10.34 -16.91 26.53
CA ALA A 710 9.54 -16.00 25.72
C ALA A 710 9.44 -14.59 26.32
N ILE A 711 9.32 -14.47 27.65
CA ILE A 711 9.29 -13.19 28.37
C ILE A 711 10.66 -12.51 28.34
N GLN A 712 11.76 -13.25 28.52
CA GLN A 712 13.12 -12.70 28.42
C GLN A 712 13.38 -12.07 27.05
N LEU A 713 12.89 -12.68 25.98
CA LEU A 713 13.05 -12.17 24.61
C LEU A 713 12.18 -10.95 24.33
N ALA A 714 10.98 -10.88 24.92
CA ALA A 714 10.04 -9.77 24.72
C ALA A 714 9.29 -9.42 26.03
N PRO A 715 9.89 -8.59 26.92
CA PRO A 715 9.35 -8.34 28.26
C PRO A 715 7.97 -7.69 28.30
N TYR A 716 7.58 -6.98 27.24
CA TYR A 716 6.34 -6.22 27.12
C TYR A 716 5.15 -7.05 26.60
N ARG A 717 5.34 -8.33 26.24
CA ARG A 717 4.24 -9.20 25.80
C ARG A 717 3.46 -9.77 26.99
N SER A 718 2.16 -9.53 27.01
CA SER A 718 1.31 -9.92 28.14
C SER A 718 0.88 -11.39 28.12
N ILE A 719 0.69 -11.99 26.94
CA ILE A 719 0.19 -13.37 26.80
C ILE A 719 1.08 -14.38 27.55
N PRO A 720 2.40 -14.46 27.32
CA PRO A 720 3.22 -15.43 28.03
C PRO A 720 3.25 -15.17 29.55
N ARG A 721 3.13 -13.91 30.00
CA ARG A 721 3.04 -13.56 31.43
C ARG A 721 1.74 -14.07 32.06
N LEU A 722 0.60 -13.87 31.39
CA LEU A 722 -0.70 -14.35 31.84
C LEU A 722 -0.70 -15.88 31.97
N VAL A 723 -0.20 -16.57 30.96
CA VAL A 723 -0.13 -18.03 30.96
C VAL A 723 0.81 -18.52 32.06
N LEU A 724 2.02 -17.95 32.17
CA LEU A 724 2.99 -18.34 33.20
C LEU A 724 2.45 -18.09 34.62
N SER A 725 1.77 -16.97 34.85
CA SER A 725 1.17 -16.64 36.15
C SER A 725 0.09 -17.64 36.60
N SER A 726 -0.52 -18.35 35.65
CA SER A 726 -1.58 -19.33 35.95
C SER A 726 -1.04 -20.68 36.44
N VAL A 727 0.26 -20.94 36.25
CA VAL A 727 0.94 -22.21 36.54
C VAL A 727 2.13 -22.05 37.51
N THR A 728 2.35 -20.85 38.06
CA THR A 728 3.44 -20.55 39.01
C THR A 728 2.91 -20.22 40.40
N ASP A 729 3.79 -20.26 41.39
CA ASP A 729 3.47 -19.90 42.77
C ASP A 729 2.97 -18.46 42.88
N SER A 730 2.15 -18.21 43.92
CA SER A 730 1.39 -16.96 44.03
C SER A 730 2.28 -15.72 44.15
N ALA A 731 3.46 -15.80 44.78
CA ALA A 731 4.37 -14.66 44.91
C ALA A 731 5.05 -14.28 43.59
N ASP A 732 5.56 -15.28 42.87
CA ASP A 732 6.19 -15.08 41.55
C ASP A 732 5.17 -14.66 40.49
N ALA A 733 3.97 -15.23 40.53
CA ALA A 733 2.86 -14.85 39.66
C ALA A 733 2.49 -13.37 39.81
N GLU A 734 2.44 -12.86 41.05
CA GLU A 734 2.19 -11.45 41.31
C GLU A 734 3.27 -10.55 40.71
N LYS A 735 4.55 -10.89 40.90
CA LYS A 735 5.66 -10.12 40.32
C LYS A 735 5.58 -10.07 38.79
N LEU A 736 5.32 -11.22 38.16
CA LEU A 736 5.19 -11.34 36.71
C LEU A 736 4.07 -10.46 36.14
N LEU A 737 2.91 -10.46 36.79
CA LEU A 737 1.74 -9.66 36.40
C LEU A 737 1.98 -8.17 36.64
N ARG A 738 2.63 -7.81 37.74
CA ARG A 738 2.95 -6.41 38.10
C ARG A 738 3.86 -5.77 37.06
N GLU A 739 4.87 -6.52 36.62
CA GLU A 739 5.71 -6.11 35.50
C GLU A 739 4.92 -5.99 34.19
N GLY A 740 4.00 -6.91 33.92
CA GLY A 740 3.13 -6.84 32.73
C GLY A 740 2.28 -5.57 32.70
N ILE A 741 1.71 -5.18 33.84
CA ILE A 741 0.87 -3.98 33.98
C ILE A 741 1.67 -2.71 33.67
N LYS A 742 2.98 -2.67 33.97
CA LYS A 742 3.84 -1.51 33.60
C LYS A 742 3.90 -1.29 32.09
N TYR A 743 3.83 -2.36 31.29
CA TYR A 743 3.89 -2.29 29.83
C TYR A 743 2.52 -2.09 29.18
N ASN A 744 1.46 -2.67 29.76
CA ASN A 744 0.11 -2.64 29.21
C ASN A 744 -0.92 -2.37 30.33
N PRO A 745 -0.99 -1.14 30.85
CA PRO A 745 -1.76 -0.82 32.06
C PRO A 745 -3.27 -0.90 31.88
N VAL A 746 -3.78 -0.84 30.65
CA VAL A 746 -5.22 -0.88 30.35
C VAL A 746 -5.73 -2.28 30.01
N GLN A 747 -4.88 -3.31 30.12
CA GLN A 747 -5.28 -4.67 29.76
C GLN A 747 -6.04 -5.35 30.92
N PRO A 748 -7.34 -5.67 30.77
CA PRO A 748 -8.17 -6.19 31.86
C PRO A 748 -7.71 -7.55 32.36
N GLU A 749 -7.15 -8.40 31.48
CA GLU A 749 -6.72 -9.76 31.85
C GLU A 749 -5.57 -9.75 32.86
N LEU A 750 -4.67 -8.75 32.81
CA LEU A 750 -3.56 -8.61 33.74
C LEU A 750 -4.05 -8.22 35.14
N TRP A 751 -4.97 -7.27 35.23
CA TRP A 751 -5.59 -6.85 36.49
C TRP A 751 -6.45 -7.95 37.11
N TRP A 752 -7.19 -8.69 36.28
CA TRP A 752 -7.92 -9.87 36.73
C TRP A 752 -6.99 -10.93 37.31
N GLY A 753 -5.90 -11.26 36.61
CA GLY A 753 -4.89 -12.20 37.11
C GLY A 753 -4.32 -11.73 38.46
N MET A 754 -3.99 -10.44 38.55
CA MET A 754 -3.41 -9.83 39.75
C MET A 754 -4.35 -9.95 40.95
N GLY A 755 -5.60 -9.54 40.77
CA GLY A 755 -6.61 -9.57 41.83
C GLY A 755 -6.87 -10.97 42.36
N ARG A 756 -6.91 -11.99 41.48
CA ARG A 756 -7.05 -13.39 41.92
C ARG A 756 -5.88 -13.90 42.72
N ILE A 757 -4.65 -13.60 42.29
CA ILE A 757 -3.44 -14.05 42.99
C ILE A 757 -3.36 -13.38 44.36
N GLN A 758 -3.57 -12.07 44.45
CA GLN A 758 -3.60 -11.34 45.71
C GLN A 758 -4.76 -11.79 46.61
N SER A 759 -5.93 -12.11 46.04
CA SER A 759 -7.07 -12.67 46.78
C SER A 759 -6.70 -14.00 47.44
N LYS A 760 -6.07 -14.92 46.68
CA LYS A 760 -5.61 -16.21 47.23
C LYS A 760 -4.62 -16.05 48.38
N GLN A 761 -3.75 -15.05 48.32
CA GLN A 761 -2.80 -14.72 49.38
C GLN A 761 -3.45 -14.04 50.61
N GLY A 762 -4.73 -13.63 50.53
CA GLY A 762 -5.37 -12.83 51.59
C GLY A 762 -4.83 -11.40 51.69
N ASN A 763 -4.36 -10.83 50.57
CA ASN A 763 -3.82 -9.48 50.49
C ASN A 763 -4.91 -8.46 50.08
N PRO A 764 -5.23 -7.44 50.89
CA PRO A 764 -6.22 -6.42 50.56
C PRO A 764 -5.93 -5.63 49.28
N ALA A 765 -4.68 -5.62 48.78
CA ALA A 765 -4.36 -5.04 47.47
C ALA A 765 -5.22 -5.63 46.33
N ALA A 766 -5.74 -6.84 46.51
CA ALA A 766 -6.67 -7.49 45.60
C ALA A 766 -7.91 -6.64 45.28
N ILE A 767 -8.38 -5.82 46.23
CA ILE A 767 -9.58 -4.98 46.07
C ILE A 767 -9.41 -4.06 44.86
N LEU A 768 -8.31 -3.30 44.81
CA LEU A 768 -8.02 -2.36 43.73
C LEU A 768 -7.80 -3.08 42.40
N ALA A 769 -7.13 -4.23 42.40
CA ALA A 769 -6.88 -4.98 41.18
C ALA A 769 -8.17 -5.58 40.58
N LEU A 770 -9.05 -6.12 41.43
CA LEU A 770 -10.35 -6.66 41.03
C LEU A 770 -11.27 -5.55 40.51
N GLU A 771 -11.30 -4.39 41.18
CA GLU A 771 -12.06 -3.23 40.72
C GLU A 771 -11.60 -2.75 39.33
N LYS A 772 -10.28 -2.63 39.14
CA LYS A 772 -9.70 -2.27 37.83
C LYS A 772 -10.04 -3.28 36.73
N ALA A 773 -10.08 -4.58 37.05
CA ALA A 773 -10.47 -5.61 36.08
C ALA A 773 -11.90 -5.43 35.55
N VAL A 774 -12.84 -5.01 36.40
CA VAL A 774 -14.23 -4.69 35.99
C VAL A 774 -14.28 -3.38 35.21
N LEU A 775 -13.60 -2.34 35.69
CA LEU A 775 -13.56 -1.03 35.04
C LEU A 775 -13.01 -1.07 33.61
N LEU A 776 -11.98 -1.89 33.38
CA LEU A 776 -11.35 -2.04 32.06
C LEU A 776 -12.15 -2.93 31.10
N ASP A 777 -13.15 -3.67 31.60
CA ASP A 777 -14.04 -4.50 30.80
C ASP A 777 -15.50 -4.36 31.25
N ARG A 778 -16.01 -3.12 31.17
CA ARG A 778 -17.26 -2.63 31.77
C ARG A 778 -18.51 -3.45 31.43
N TYR A 779 -18.55 -4.08 30.26
CA TYR A 779 -19.71 -4.82 29.76
C TYR A 779 -19.45 -6.32 29.65
N ASN A 780 -18.90 -6.91 30.72
CA ASN A 780 -18.63 -8.34 30.78
C ASN A 780 -19.29 -8.99 32.00
N SER A 781 -20.55 -9.40 31.86
CA SER A 781 -21.32 -10.05 32.94
C SER A 781 -20.57 -11.23 33.60
N GLY A 782 -19.86 -12.02 32.80
CA GLY A 782 -19.05 -13.12 33.31
C GLY A 782 -17.88 -12.65 34.19
N ARG A 783 -17.22 -11.54 33.82
CA ARG A 783 -16.16 -10.93 34.62
C ARG A 783 -16.70 -10.36 35.93
N HIS A 784 -17.84 -9.68 35.89
CA HIS A 784 -18.46 -9.05 37.05
C HIS A 784 -18.83 -10.10 38.10
N THR A 785 -19.52 -11.16 37.66
CA THR A 785 -19.85 -12.32 38.52
C THR A 785 -18.60 -12.96 39.11
N ALA A 786 -17.55 -13.15 38.30
CA ALA A 786 -16.31 -13.76 38.75
C ALA A 786 -15.57 -12.88 39.78
N VAL A 787 -15.62 -11.55 39.62
CA VAL A 787 -15.03 -10.59 40.56
C VAL A 787 -15.77 -10.61 41.90
N LEU A 788 -17.10 -10.60 41.94
CA LEU A 788 -17.85 -10.71 43.20
C LEU A 788 -17.55 -12.02 43.95
N ARG A 789 -17.38 -13.12 43.22
CA ARG A 789 -16.96 -14.39 43.80
C ARG A 789 -15.57 -14.31 44.44
N GLU A 790 -14.63 -13.65 43.79
CA GLU A 790 -13.27 -13.45 44.34
C GLU A 790 -13.29 -12.49 45.54
N PHE A 791 -14.19 -11.49 45.57
CA PHE A 791 -14.44 -10.65 46.76
C PHE A 791 -14.93 -11.49 47.94
N ASN A 792 -15.93 -12.35 47.75
CA ASN A 792 -16.40 -13.27 48.80
C ASN A 792 -15.25 -14.14 49.34
N ALA A 793 -14.44 -14.71 48.45
CA ALA A 793 -13.29 -15.51 48.84
C ALA A 793 -12.25 -14.70 49.64
N LEU A 794 -12.00 -13.44 49.24
CA LEU A 794 -11.10 -12.54 49.95
C LEU A 794 -11.62 -12.18 51.35
N VAL A 795 -12.91 -11.85 51.48
CA VAL A 795 -13.55 -11.54 52.76
C VAL A 795 -13.39 -12.71 53.73
N LEU A 796 -13.70 -13.94 53.29
CA LEU A 796 -13.53 -15.13 54.11
C LEU A 796 -12.07 -15.35 54.54
N ARG A 797 -11.10 -15.14 53.65
CA ARG A 797 -9.67 -15.25 53.97
C ARG A 797 -9.21 -14.18 54.96
N LEU A 798 -9.63 -12.94 54.77
CA LEU A 798 -9.27 -11.82 55.66
C LEU A 798 -9.88 -12.00 57.05
N ASN A 799 -11.13 -12.45 57.13
CA ASN A 799 -11.79 -12.77 58.41
C ASN A 799 -11.06 -13.89 59.14
N ARG A 800 -10.69 -14.99 58.46
CA ARG A 800 -9.89 -16.07 59.06
C ARG A 800 -8.51 -15.60 59.55
N ALA A 801 -7.93 -14.61 58.88
CA ALA A 801 -6.66 -13.99 59.28
C ALA A 801 -6.83 -12.89 60.35
N GLY A 802 -8.02 -12.66 60.89
CA GLY A 802 -8.30 -11.62 61.89
C GLY A 802 -8.27 -10.18 61.34
N ARG A 803 -8.20 -9.98 60.03
CA ARG A 803 -8.09 -8.68 59.37
C ARG A 803 -9.47 -8.09 59.05
N ILE A 804 -10.25 -7.81 60.09
CA ILE A 804 -11.67 -7.43 60.00
C ILE A 804 -11.90 -6.15 59.18
N SER A 805 -11.07 -5.12 59.36
CA SER A 805 -11.19 -3.86 58.60
C SER A 805 -11.01 -4.07 57.09
N GLY A 806 -10.04 -4.89 56.70
CA GLY A 806 -9.82 -5.27 55.31
C GLY A 806 -10.97 -6.09 54.73
N ALA A 807 -11.53 -7.01 55.51
CA ALA A 807 -12.69 -7.81 55.11
C ALA A 807 -13.94 -6.93 54.90
N SER A 808 -14.20 -6.01 55.83
CA SER A 808 -15.30 -5.04 55.70
C SER A 808 -15.13 -4.14 54.48
N CYS A 809 -13.92 -3.61 54.25
CA CYS A 809 -13.61 -2.82 53.06
C CYS A 809 -13.83 -3.62 51.76
N ALA A 810 -13.39 -4.88 51.72
CA ALA A 810 -13.60 -5.75 50.56
C ALA A 810 -15.08 -6.00 50.29
N ALA A 811 -15.86 -6.30 51.34
CA ALA A 811 -17.30 -6.54 51.23
C ALA A 811 -18.04 -5.29 50.73
N GLN A 812 -17.78 -4.12 51.34
CA GLN A 812 -18.40 -2.86 50.94
C GLN A 812 -18.05 -2.47 49.49
N THR A 813 -16.80 -2.69 49.07
CA THR A 813 -16.36 -2.41 47.69
C THR A 813 -17.05 -3.34 46.70
N GLY A 814 -17.14 -4.64 47.01
CA GLY A 814 -17.87 -5.61 46.18
C GLY A 814 -19.35 -5.25 46.01
N LEU A 815 -20.02 -4.85 47.10
CA LEU A 815 -21.42 -4.39 47.04
C LEU A 815 -21.59 -3.07 46.28
N ALA A 816 -20.64 -2.14 46.40
CA ALA A 816 -20.64 -0.90 45.62
C ALA A 816 -20.49 -1.19 44.12
N LEU A 817 -19.62 -2.13 43.73
CA LEU A 817 -19.49 -2.58 42.34
C LEU A 817 -20.80 -3.19 41.82
N TYR A 818 -21.41 -4.09 42.58
CA TYR A 818 -22.69 -4.69 42.21
C TYR A 818 -23.80 -3.64 42.01
N ARG A 819 -23.92 -2.65 42.90
CA ARG A 819 -24.88 -1.54 42.72
C ARG A 819 -24.61 -0.73 41.45
N ARG A 820 -23.34 -0.50 41.11
CA ARG A 820 -22.97 0.18 39.86
C ARG A 820 -23.39 -0.65 38.64
N ASP A 821 -23.23 -1.96 38.71
CA ASP A 821 -23.59 -2.86 37.63
C ASP A 821 -25.12 -2.94 37.45
N GLN A 822 -25.88 -2.90 38.55
CA GLN A 822 -27.34 -2.79 38.51
C GLN A 822 -27.77 -1.49 37.82
N LEU A 823 -27.16 -0.35 38.17
CA LEU A 823 -27.43 0.93 37.52
C LEU A 823 -27.10 0.88 36.02
N LEU A 824 -25.98 0.26 35.66
CA LEU A 824 -25.56 0.09 34.28
C LEU A 824 -26.56 -0.79 33.49
N ALA A 825 -27.02 -1.90 34.06
CA ALA A 825 -28.03 -2.74 33.44
C ALA A 825 -29.40 -2.04 33.33
N HIS A 826 -29.80 -1.28 34.36
CA HIS A 826 -31.03 -0.50 34.37
C HIS A 826 -31.02 0.59 33.30
N THR A 827 -29.94 1.38 33.21
CA THR A 827 -29.81 2.44 32.19
C THR A 827 -29.86 1.91 30.77
N LEU A 828 -29.29 0.72 30.51
CA LEU A 828 -29.44 0.04 29.21
C LEU A 828 -30.88 -0.40 28.93
N GLY A 829 -31.68 -0.70 29.97
CA GLY A 829 -33.09 -1.04 29.85
C GLY A 829 -34.02 0.15 29.62
N LEU A 830 -33.64 1.36 30.05
CA LEU A 830 -34.44 2.57 29.91
C LEU A 830 -34.47 3.13 28.47
N VAL A 831 -33.39 2.94 27.72
CA VAL A 831 -33.25 3.53 26.38
C VAL A 831 -33.85 2.58 25.34
N LYS A 832 -34.85 3.05 24.58
CA LYS A 832 -35.44 2.28 23.48
C LYS A 832 -34.39 2.03 22.39
N ASN A 833 -34.31 0.79 21.90
CA ASN A 833 -33.39 0.35 20.84
C ASN A 833 -31.89 0.46 21.21
N VAL A 834 -31.50 0.22 22.46
CA VAL A 834 -30.08 0.11 22.85
C VAL A 834 -29.41 -1.08 22.21
N ARG A 835 -28.18 -0.87 21.75
CA ARG A 835 -27.34 -1.95 21.24
C ARG A 835 -26.68 -2.71 22.38
N ASN A 836 -26.86 -4.03 22.41
CA ASN A 836 -26.26 -4.92 23.42
C ASN A 836 -25.69 -6.20 22.82
N ASP A 837 -24.72 -6.04 21.92
CA ASP A 837 -24.01 -7.15 21.25
C ASP A 837 -23.30 -8.07 22.27
N ARG A 838 -22.87 -7.51 23.41
CA ARG A 838 -22.19 -8.26 24.48
C ARG A 838 -23.14 -9.02 25.41
N LYS A 839 -24.46 -8.90 25.22
CA LYS A 839 -25.50 -9.52 26.05
C LYS A 839 -25.31 -9.21 27.54
N PHE A 840 -24.87 -8.00 27.85
CA PHE A 840 -24.64 -7.56 29.21
C PHE A 840 -25.96 -7.47 29.97
N ARG A 841 -26.00 -8.13 31.12
CA ARG A 841 -27.11 -8.15 32.08
C ARG A 841 -26.60 -8.57 33.46
N ILE A 842 -27.35 -8.24 34.50
CA ILE A 842 -27.15 -8.85 35.82
C ILE A 842 -27.55 -10.32 35.74
N THR A 843 -26.62 -11.21 36.12
CA THR A 843 -26.89 -12.65 36.15
C THR A 843 -27.39 -13.07 37.52
N GLU A 844 -28.13 -14.19 37.59
CA GLU A 844 -28.59 -14.71 38.89
C GLU A 844 -27.42 -15.10 39.79
N ALA A 845 -26.35 -15.66 39.21
CA ALA A 845 -25.11 -15.96 39.93
C ALA A 845 -24.48 -14.70 40.54
N GLU A 846 -24.54 -13.55 39.85
CA GLU A 846 -24.05 -12.27 40.35
C GLU A 846 -24.84 -11.81 41.57
N ARG A 847 -26.18 -11.91 41.52
CA ARG A 847 -27.07 -11.58 42.66
C ARG A 847 -26.77 -12.45 43.87
N GLN A 848 -26.61 -13.76 43.66
CA GLN A 848 -26.26 -14.69 44.72
C GLN A 848 -24.92 -14.34 45.37
N GLN A 849 -23.90 -13.96 44.58
CA GLN A 849 -22.62 -13.50 45.16
C GLN A 849 -22.78 -12.21 45.96
N ALA A 850 -23.62 -11.28 45.53
CA ALA A 850 -23.88 -10.04 46.28
C ALA A 850 -24.57 -10.31 47.61
N LEU A 851 -25.59 -11.18 47.66
CA LEU A 851 -26.26 -11.57 48.91
C LEU A 851 -25.30 -12.19 49.94
N LEU A 852 -24.33 -12.98 49.48
CA LEU A 852 -23.27 -13.54 50.33
C LEU A 852 -22.33 -12.46 50.90
N LEU A 853 -22.07 -11.40 50.13
CA LEU A 853 -21.28 -10.25 50.61
C LEU A 853 -22.06 -9.44 51.64
N GLU A 854 -23.37 -9.25 51.45
CA GLU A 854 -24.24 -8.54 52.40
C GLU A 854 -24.27 -9.23 53.75
N SER A 855 -24.48 -10.55 53.79
CA SER A 855 -24.48 -11.34 55.03
C SER A 855 -23.12 -11.34 55.74
N SER A 856 -22.03 -11.24 54.98
CA SER A 856 -20.67 -11.16 55.52
C SER A 856 -20.34 -9.75 56.05
N SER A 857 -21.05 -8.71 55.60
CA SER A 857 -20.84 -7.31 56.00
C SER A 857 -21.63 -6.91 57.26
N SER A 858 -22.77 -7.57 57.52
CA SER A 858 -23.65 -7.31 58.66
C SER A 858 -23.21 -8.00 59.96
N SER A 859 -22.19 -8.87 59.90
CA SER A 859 -21.55 -9.48 61.07
C SER A 859 -20.50 -8.53 61.66
N LYS A 860 -20.91 -7.76 62.69
CA LYS A 860 -20.08 -6.91 63.59
C LYS A 860 -19.44 -5.64 62.98
N ALA A 861 -20.24 -4.59 62.78
CA ALA A 861 -19.95 -3.21 63.20
C ALA A 861 -21.12 -2.28 62.79
N PRO A 862 -21.64 -1.40 63.67
CA PRO A 862 -22.60 -0.38 63.25
C PRO A 862 -21.91 0.67 62.36
N LEU A 863 -22.49 0.94 61.20
CA LEU A 863 -22.06 1.97 60.27
C LEU A 863 -22.36 3.37 60.83
N PRO A 864 -21.40 4.31 60.87
CA PRO A 864 -21.74 5.71 60.77
C PRO A 864 -22.07 6.02 59.31
N PHE A 865 -23.32 6.39 59.07
CA PHE A 865 -23.75 7.04 57.84
C PHE A 865 -22.80 8.22 57.54
N SER A 866 -22.04 8.13 56.45
CA SER A 866 -21.46 9.30 55.80
C SER A 866 -21.78 9.23 54.31
N GLN A 867 -22.40 10.31 53.86
CA GLN A 867 -22.86 10.57 52.50
C GLN A 867 -21.76 10.35 51.45
N PRO A 868 -22.13 10.08 50.19
CA PRO A 868 -21.14 9.88 49.12
C PRO A 868 -20.38 11.18 48.87
N ALA A 869 -19.13 11.23 49.33
CA ALA A 869 -18.15 12.16 48.80
C ALA A 869 -17.92 11.77 47.34
N ILE A 870 -18.60 12.49 46.44
CA ILE A 870 -18.26 12.58 45.03
C ILE A 870 -16.84 13.13 44.95
N ARG A 871 -15.83 12.27 45.07
CA ARG A 871 -14.49 12.58 44.59
C ARG A 871 -14.53 12.44 43.08
N GLN A 872 -14.70 13.59 42.44
CA GLN A 872 -14.31 13.82 41.06
C GLN A 872 -12.91 13.25 40.83
N MET A 873 -12.81 12.05 40.27
CA MET A 873 -11.68 11.73 39.41
C MET A 873 -12.03 12.32 38.04
N HIS A 874 -11.62 13.57 37.85
CA HIS A 874 -11.49 14.16 36.52
C HIS A 874 -10.47 13.33 35.70
N PRO A 875 -10.65 13.28 34.36
CA PRO A 875 -10.11 12.23 33.47
C PRO A 875 -8.58 12.15 33.35
#